data_AF-A0A4R3LXU2-F1
#
_entry.id   AF-A0A4R3LXU2-F1
#
_cell.length_a   1.000
_cell.length_b   1.000
_cell.length_c   1.000
_cell.angle_alpha   90.00
_cell.angle_beta   90.00
_cell.angle_gamma   90.00
#
_symmetry.space_group_name_H-M   'P 1'
#
loop_
_entity.id
_entity.type
_entity.pdbx_description
1 polymer ?
#
loop_
_entity_poly.entity_id
_entity_poly.type
_entity_poly.pdbx_seq_one_letter_code
_entity_poly.pdbx_strand_id
1 'polypeptide(L)'
;MATRYLPLDPLFAQQWHLYNWGQDILGLPQDPGAYRNDINVTGVWTDYTGKGVTVGVEDDGFQGSHPDLAANYLADLSYNLMTDLPGAAVASHGTATMGLIVAAQNGQGGVGVAYDAQAIGYSSAGFAELPYNFIKAAAHMLADGVDVSSNSWGMESRTLFASAPLQTMFNNTAQTLVQIGRDGLGTVTVFSAGNGRAAFENTIFTPTGSSPYVISVAAANIDGTVTSYSTPGPGILVAAPGSGGAATGTAKDIASIVTTDLLGTPGFNREEDGDYTNVSGGSAGSVGFNGTSASAPIVAGVVALMLEANPLLGYRDVQEILAYSAKTPAEVATWSANSATDWNGGGRLYNNDLGFGLVDALAAVRLAETWQKQSTFANITKQTGSFTSGPLVLDSNTTRSLTLGFQEAVRVQHATLAIDIIMGAGADLADVSLTLSGPGGHTSTVFLDASLYPPFTSSALTQLTYTFDTLHNWGEISNSGQWTLTVNNANAAEVRLDASLVLLGDAAGAGETFIYTDDYARLGAAEADRAILGATTVGPHTLNAAAVTSDTTIDLSQHMATIAGVATTIGSSMVFASLVTGDGNDTLVGDAGDTTVFSGRGINTVDGGAGADTLWLLKGVGEYLQAGYGTEIVLYGAASQDILTGIEALKFADGTLTFGTDPMVNEVFYAFRNPDLFAAGVVADVHYADVGWREGLDPNAWFDTSAYLAKNPDVAAAGINPLVHYEQNGWWEGRDPSVNFDVSLYLAFNPDVAAAGMDPLLHYLQYGIVEGRQTSMVVDGAHLQGDFDATYYLLANSDVALAGVDAFTHYQQYGWMEGRRADAYFDTSFYLAQNADVAAAGINPLTHFETYGWHEGRNPSQDFDTSAYLAAYADVAAAGIDPLEHYLRYGLEEGRSSFAWDLV
;
A
#
# COMPACT_ATOMS: atom_id res chain seq x y z
N MET A 1 5.12 -4.59 -15.96
CA MET A 1 3.69 -4.42 -15.60
C MET A 1 3.31 -5.51 -14.61
N ALA A 2 3.07 -5.16 -13.35
CA ALA A 2 2.48 -6.10 -12.40
C ALA A 2 1.09 -6.52 -12.91
N THR A 3 0.84 -7.83 -12.95
CA THR A 3 -0.46 -8.35 -13.37
C THR A 3 -1.47 -8.12 -12.25
N ARG A 4 -2.64 -7.57 -12.58
CA ARG A 4 -3.72 -7.39 -11.60
C ARG A 4 -4.10 -8.74 -10.99
N TYR A 5 -4.29 -8.78 -9.68
CA TYR A 5 -4.75 -9.98 -9.01
C TYR A 5 -6.27 -10.15 -9.17
N LEU A 6 -6.69 -11.30 -9.68
CA LEU A 6 -8.10 -11.65 -9.84
C LEU A 6 -8.42 -12.92 -9.05
N PRO A 7 -9.29 -12.84 -8.02
CA PRO A 7 -9.73 -13.98 -7.24
C PRO A 7 -10.43 -15.06 -8.08
N LEU A 8 -10.36 -16.31 -7.62
CA LEU A 8 -11.01 -17.46 -8.27
C LEU A 8 -12.45 -17.71 -7.78
N ASP A 9 -12.91 -16.91 -6.82
CA ASP A 9 -14.24 -16.99 -6.21
C ASP A 9 -15.33 -16.77 -7.30
N PRO A 10 -16.27 -17.72 -7.49
CA PRO A 10 -17.16 -17.74 -8.65
C PRO A 10 -18.03 -16.49 -8.87
N LEU A 11 -18.38 -15.78 -7.79
CA LEU A 11 -19.21 -14.58 -7.83
C LEU A 11 -18.39 -13.28 -7.97
N PHE A 12 -17.06 -13.33 -7.92
CA PHE A 12 -16.21 -12.15 -8.09
C PHE A 12 -16.50 -11.40 -9.41
N ALA A 13 -16.78 -12.14 -10.49
CA ALA A 13 -17.17 -11.55 -11.77
C ALA A 13 -18.40 -10.63 -11.70
N GLN A 14 -19.27 -10.81 -10.69
CA GLN A 14 -20.47 -10.00 -10.45
C GLN A 14 -20.23 -8.88 -9.42
N GLN A 15 -19.11 -8.89 -8.70
CA GLN A 15 -18.72 -7.87 -7.71
C GLN A 15 -18.11 -6.64 -8.38
N TRP A 16 -18.95 -5.94 -9.17
CA TRP A 16 -18.56 -4.73 -9.90
C TRP A 16 -17.96 -3.64 -9.00
N HIS A 17 -18.34 -3.59 -7.72
CA HIS A 17 -17.79 -2.64 -6.76
C HIS A 17 -16.28 -2.84 -6.51
N LEU A 18 -15.75 -4.06 -6.71
CA LEU A 18 -14.32 -4.40 -6.58
C LEU A 18 -13.59 -4.25 -7.90
N TYR A 19 -14.20 -4.72 -8.99
CA TYR A 19 -13.67 -4.58 -10.34
C TYR A 19 -14.77 -4.48 -11.39
N ASN A 20 -14.86 -3.32 -12.03
CA ASN A 20 -15.83 -3.00 -13.06
C ASN A 20 -15.10 -2.82 -14.40
N TRP A 21 -15.21 -3.83 -15.24
CA TRP A 21 -14.67 -3.84 -16.61
C TRP A 21 -15.79 -3.74 -17.66
N GLY A 22 -17.00 -3.36 -17.25
CA GLY A 22 -18.18 -3.30 -18.12
C GLY A 22 -18.85 -4.66 -18.32
N GLN A 23 -18.67 -5.59 -17.37
CA GLN A 23 -19.32 -6.90 -17.38
C GLN A 23 -20.84 -6.80 -17.34
N ASP A 24 -21.55 -7.84 -17.79
CA ASP A 24 -22.97 -8.00 -17.48
C ASP A 24 -23.16 -8.23 -15.98
N ILE A 25 -24.06 -7.49 -15.36
CA ILE A 25 -24.35 -7.60 -13.93
C ILE A 25 -25.82 -7.97 -13.77
N LEU A 26 -26.08 -9.20 -13.33
CA LEU A 26 -27.42 -9.73 -13.08
C LEU A 26 -28.37 -9.64 -14.30
N GLY A 27 -27.85 -9.82 -15.52
CA GLY A 27 -28.61 -9.74 -16.76
C GLY A 27 -28.82 -8.31 -17.27
N LEU A 28 -28.05 -7.35 -16.74
CA LEU A 28 -28.06 -5.94 -17.13
C LEU A 28 -26.71 -5.59 -17.78
N PRO A 29 -26.62 -5.60 -19.13
CA PRO A 29 -25.45 -5.14 -19.86
C PRO A 29 -25.12 -3.69 -19.50
N GLN A 30 -23.84 -3.38 -19.34
CA GLN A 30 -23.38 -2.07 -18.89
C GLN A 30 -23.16 -1.09 -20.05
N ASP A 31 -23.40 0.19 -19.78
CA ASP A 31 -23.17 1.26 -20.75
C ASP A 31 -21.64 1.45 -21.00
N PRO A 32 -21.21 1.61 -22.27
CA PRO A 32 -19.82 1.94 -22.57
C PRO A 32 -19.41 3.26 -21.91
N GLY A 33 -18.42 3.21 -21.01
CA GLY A 33 -17.94 4.36 -20.22
C GLY A 33 -18.26 4.28 -18.73
N ALA A 34 -19.18 3.41 -18.32
CA ALA A 34 -19.43 3.12 -16.90
C ALA A 34 -18.37 2.20 -16.27
N TYR A 35 -17.46 1.62 -17.06
CA TYR A 35 -16.37 0.78 -16.56
C TYR A 35 -15.31 1.62 -15.82
N ARG A 36 -14.76 1.08 -14.72
CA ARG A 36 -13.81 1.71 -13.77
C ARG A 36 -14.37 2.72 -12.76
N ASN A 37 -15.68 2.70 -12.48
CA ASN A 37 -16.23 3.30 -11.26
C ASN A 37 -16.43 2.21 -10.19
N ASP A 38 -15.35 1.49 -9.94
CA ASP A 38 -15.15 0.56 -8.84
C ASP A 38 -14.21 1.22 -7.82
N ILE A 39 -13.87 0.50 -6.74
CA ILE A 39 -12.91 1.00 -5.75
C ILE A 39 -11.44 0.77 -6.13
N ASN A 40 -11.14 0.23 -7.32
CA ASN A 40 -9.77 -0.01 -7.79
C ASN A 40 -8.90 -0.91 -6.89
N VAL A 41 -9.47 -1.93 -6.22
CA VAL A 41 -8.75 -2.73 -5.21
C VAL A 41 -7.85 -3.83 -5.79
N THR A 42 -8.09 -4.30 -7.03
CA THR A 42 -7.33 -5.43 -7.62
C THR A 42 -5.83 -5.19 -7.79
N GLY A 43 -5.39 -3.92 -7.82
CA GLY A 43 -3.97 -3.55 -7.81
C GLY A 43 -3.35 -3.52 -6.41
N VAL A 44 -4.16 -3.55 -5.35
CA VAL A 44 -3.72 -3.57 -3.95
C VAL A 44 -3.46 -5.00 -3.48
N TRP A 45 -4.28 -5.96 -3.90
CA TRP A 45 -4.23 -7.36 -3.44
C TRP A 45 -2.96 -8.13 -3.82
N THR A 46 -2.08 -7.56 -4.65
CA THR A 46 -0.73 -8.10 -4.84
C THR A 46 0.17 -7.87 -3.61
N ASP A 47 -0.17 -6.89 -2.78
CA ASP A 47 0.67 -6.38 -1.70
C ASP A 47 -0.01 -6.48 -0.31
N TYR A 48 -1.31 -6.17 -0.23
CA TYR A 48 -2.07 -6.07 1.02
C TYR A 48 -3.48 -6.64 0.86
N THR A 49 -3.96 -7.30 1.91
CA THR A 49 -5.22 -8.08 1.92
C THR A 49 -6.09 -7.80 3.15
N GLY A 50 -5.68 -6.87 4.02
CA GLY A 50 -6.27 -6.51 5.31
C GLY A 50 -5.64 -7.25 6.49
N LYS A 51 -4.57 -8.02 6.24
CA LYS A 51 -4.03 -8.97 7.20
C LYS A 51 -3.53 -8.26 8.46
N GLY A 52 -3.90 -8.81 9.61
CA GLY A 52 -3.50 -8.29 10.92
C GLY A 52 -4.33 -7.11 11.42
N VAL A 53 -5.33 -6.66 10.65
CA VAL A 53 -6.27 -5.61 11.06
C VAL A 53 -7.56 -6.24 11.58
N THR A 54 -8.08 -5.71 12.69
CA THR A 54 -9.34 -6.15 13.29
C THR A 54 -10.45 -5.13 13.07
N VAL A 55 -11.54 -5.55 12.42
CA VAL A 55 -12.71 -4.71 12.12
C VAL A 55 -13.89 -5.07 13.04
N GLY A 56 -14.36 -4.12 13.83
CA GLY A 56 -15.56 -4.26 14.65
C GLY A 56 -16.78 -3.81 13.87
N VAL A 57 -17.76 -4.71 13.67
CA VAL A 57 -18.99 -4.42 12.92
C VAL A 57 -20.16 -4.33 13.90
N GLU A 58 -20.76 -3.14 14.04
CA GLU A 58 -22.03 -2.99 14.79
C GLU A 58 -23.21 -3.04 13.81
N ASP A 59 -24.04 -4.08 13.93
CA ASP A 59 -25.18 -4.32 13.04
C ASP A 59 -26.25 -5.22 13.69
N ASP A 60 -27.27 -5.68 12.97
CA ASP A 60 -28.40 -6.43 13.50
C ASP A 60 -28.08 -7.89 13.89
N GLY A 61 -27.05 -8.49 13.30
CA GLY A 61 -26.59 -9.84 13.57
C GLY A 61 -25.72 -10.43 12.46
N PHE A 62 -25.05 -11.55 12.76
CA PHE A 62 -24.02 -12.14 11.90
C PHE A 62 -24.14 -13.66 11.88
N GLN A 63 -24.07 -14.27 10.69
CA GLN A 63 -23.94 -15.72 10.55
C GLN A 63 -22.47 -16.11 10.38
N GLY A 64 -21.74 -16.19 11.50
CA GLY A 64 -20.34 -16.58 11.51
C GLY A 64 -20.02 -17.97 10.94
N SER A 65 -21.02 -18.85 10.82
CA SER A 65 -20.87 -20.17 10.19
C SER A 65 -20.93 -20.15 8.66
N HIS A 66 -21.17 -18.98 8.04
CA HIS A 66 -21.15 -18.84 6.59
C HIS A 66 -19.74 -19.23 6.07
N PRO A 67 -19.61 -20.04 5.01
CA PRO A 67 -18.31 -20.55 4.54
C PRO A 67 -17.30 -19.44 4.22
N ASP A 68 -17.77 -18.31 3.67
CA ASP A 68 -16.91 -17.15 3.37
C ASP A 68 -16.63 -16.25 4.57
N LEU A 69 -17.27 -16.45 5.73
CA LEU A 69 -16.99 -15.65 6.93
C LEU A 69 -16.23 -16.44 7.99
N ALA A 70 -16.39 -17.76 8.02
CA ALA A 70 -15.93 -18.60 9.12
C ALA A 70 -14.42 -18.52 9.41
N ALA A 71 -13.58 -18.26 8.39
CA ALA A 71 -12.13 -18.13 8.57
C ALA A 71 -11.73 -16.80 9.24
N ASN A 72 -12.53 -15.75 9.03
CA ASN A 72 -12.19 -14.37 9.40
C ASN A 72 -13.05 -13.84 10.55
N TYR A 73 -14.12 -14.53 10.92
CA TYR A 73 -15.01 -14.12 11.99
C TYR A 73 -14.55 -14.59 13.38
N LEU A 74 -14.32 -13.63 14.27
CA LEU A 74 -13.94 -13.85 15.66
C LEU A 74 -15.20 -14.04 16.53
N ALA A 75 -15.79 -15.23 16.42
CA ALA A 75 -17.03 -15.58 17.13
C ALA A 75 -16.92 -15.48 18.66
N ASP A 76 -15.76 -15.83 19.23
CA ASP A 76 -15.52 -15.82 20.68
C ASP A 76 -15.50 -14.42 21.30
N LEU A 77 -15.21 -13.39 20.49
CA LEU A 77 -15.21 -11.98 20.91
C LEU A 77 -16.54 -11.28 20.58
N SER A 78 -17.39 -11.89 19.76
CA SER A 78 -18.64 -11.27 19.32
C SER A 78 -19.62 -11.12 20.48
N TYR A 79 -20.50 -10.12 20.40
CA TYR A 79 -21.32 -9.70 21.53
C TYR A 79 -22.73 -9.26 21.12
N ASN A 80 -23.71 -9.50 21.97
CA ASN A 80 -25.09 -9.08 21.78
C ASN A 80 -25.41 -7.93 22.74
N LEU A 81 -25.42 -6.72 22.20
CA LEU A 81 -25.55 -5.45 22.96
C LEU A 81 -26.92 -5.29 23.62
N MET A 82 -27.93 -5.99 23.08
CA MET A 82 -29.30 -5.97 23.59
C MET A 82 -29.47 -6.87 24.81
N THR A 83 -28.89 -8.06 24.76
CA THR A 83 -28.96 -9.02 25.88
C THR A 83 -27.83 -8.87 26.89
N ASP A 84 -26.78 -8.13 26.51
CA ASP A 84 -25.55 -7.95 27.28
C ASP A 84 -24.86 -9.29 27.59
N LEU A 85 -24.68 -10.11 26.54
CA LEU A 85 -24.10 -11.46 26.61
C LEU A 85 -23.15 -11.74 25.43
N PRO A 86 -22.14 -12.63 25.61
CA PRO A 86 -21.29 -13.12 24.52
C PRO A 86 -22.07 -13.82 23.41
N GLY A 87 -21.52 -13.77 22.19
CA GLY A 87 -22.12 -14.22 20.94
C GLY A 87 -22.96 -13.13 20.26
N ALA A 88 -23.18 -13.25 18.95
CA ALA A 88 -24.03 -12.33 18.20
C ALA A 88 -25.41 -12.92 17.91
N ALA A 89 -26.41 -12.06 17.71
CA ALA A 89 -27.63 -12.44 16.99
C ALA A 89 -27.29 -12.86 15.55
N VAL A 90 -28.19 -13.58 14.89
CA VAL A 90 -28.06 -13.96 13.48
C VAL A 90 -29.09 -13.20 12.66
N ALA A 91 -28.63 -12.41 11.69
CA ALA A 91 -29.46 -11.62 10.79
C ALA A 91 -28.74 -11.33 9.47
N SER A 92 -29.48 -10.97 8.43
CA SER A 92 -28.94 -10.86 7.07
C SER A 92 -28.20 -9.56 6.79
N HIS A 93 -28.60 -8.43 7.40
CA HIS A 93 -27.98 -7.15 7.12
C HIS A 93 -26.53 -7.12 7.61
N GLY A 94 -26.28 -7.49 8.88
CA GLY A 94 -24.92 -7.60 9.41
C GLY A 94 -24.07 -8.68 8.74
N THR A 95 -24.68 -9.80 8.33
CA THR A 95 -23.96 -10.83 7.55
C THR A 95 -23.49 -10.28 6.20
N ALA A 96 -24.32 -9.50 5.51
CA ALA A 96 -23.97 -8.89 4.23
C ALA A 96 -22.93 -7.77 4.36
N THR A 97 -23.04 -6.91 5.39
CA THR A 97 -22.04 -5.85 5.65
C THR A 97 -20.68 -6.43 6.00
N MET A 98 -20.64 -7.49 6.82
CA MET A 98 -19.40 -8.18 7.17
C MET A 98 -18.74 -8.85 5.95
N GLY A 99 -19.53 -9.46 5.05
CA GLY A 99 -19.01 -10.04 3.82
C GLY A 99 -18.32 -9.06 2.89
N LEU A 100 -18.80 -7.82 2.81
CA LEU A 100 -18.15 -6.77 2.02
C LEU A 100 -16.76 -6.41 2.54
N ILE A 101 -16.51 -6.63 3.83
CA ILE A 101 -15.23 -6.37 4.47
C ILE A 101 -14.34 -7.60 4.33
N VAL A 102 -14.78 -8.75 4.88
CA VAL A 102 -13.92 -9.90 5.19
C VAL A 102 -14.38 -11.24 4.59
N ALA A 103 -15.24 -11.24 3.56
CA ALA A 103 -15.51 -12.50 2.86
C ALA A 103 -14.18 -13.09 2.34
N ALA A 104 -13.87 -14.31 2.77
CA ALA A 104 -12.59 -14.94 2.55
C ALA A 104 -12.38 -15.27 1.07
N GLN A 105 -11.15 -15.11 0.58
CA GLN A 105 -10.78 -15.57 -0.74
C GLN A 105 -10.49 -17.08 -0.70
N ASN A 106 -11.51 -17.92 -0.93
CA ASN A 106 -11.44 -19.36 -0.66
C ASN A 106 -11.90 -20.24 -1.84
N GLY A 107 -12.23 -19.63 -2.99
CA GLY A 107 -12.76 -20.30 -4.18
C GLY A 107 -14.26 -20.61 -4.10
N GLN A 108 -15.00 -19.97 -3.19
CA GLN A 108 -16.44 -20.07 -3.01
C GLN A 108 -17.04 -18.67 -3.00
N GLY A 109 -18.32 -18.54 -3.38
CA GLY A 109 -19.01 -17.26 -3.28
C GLY A 109 -18.30 -16.09 -3.94
N GLY A 110 -18.20 -14.98 -3.21
CA GLY A 110 -17.46 -13.77 -3.57
C GLY A 110 -16.37 -13.47 -2.55
N VAL A 111 -15.73 -12.31 -2.69
CA VAL A 111 -14.60 -11.90 -1.84
C VAL A 111 -14.85 -10.53 -1.19
N GLY A 112 -14.31 -10.32 0.00
CA GLY A 112 -14.34 -9.04 0.70
C GLY A 112 -13.25 -8.09 0.22
N VAL A 113 -13.38 -6.81 0.51
CA VAL A 113 -12.33 -5.81 0.20
C VAL A 113 -11.02 -6.15 0.91
N ALA A 114 -11.10 -6.55 2.17
CA ALA A 114 -9.99 -6.88 3.06
C ALA A 114 -10.14 -8.34 3.52
N TYR A 115 -10.01 -9.27 2.57
CA TYR A 115 -10.36 -10.69 2.74
C TYR A 115 -9.48 -11.49 3.71
N ASP A 116 -8.37 -10.93 4.22
CA ASP A 116 -7.57 -11.52 5.31
C ASP A 116 -7.62 -10.71 6.61
N ALA A 117 -8.43 -9.64 6.66
CA ALA A 117 -8.74 -8.97 7.93
C ALA A 117 -9.65 -9.85 8.79
N GLN A 118 -9.59 -9.63 10.10
CA GLN A 118 -10.47 -10.31 11.04
C GLN A 118 -11.65 -9.40 11.43
N ALA A 119 -12.82 -9.98 11.70
CA ALA A 119 -14.01 -9.22 12.09
C ALA A 119 -14.66 -9.71 13.39
N ILE A 120 -15.10 -8.76 14.22
CA ILE A 120 -15.89 -9.01 15.44
C ILE A 120 -17.29 -8.44 15.24
N GLY A 121 -18.32 -9.21 15.58
CA GLY A 121 -19.72 -8.78 15.45
C GLY A 121 -20.31 -8.28 16.76
N TYR A 122 -20.79 -7.03 16.77
CA TYR A 122 -21.52 -6.41 17.88
C TYR A 122 -22.98 -6.21 17.49
N SER A 123 -23.83 -7.16 17.88
CA SER A 123 -25.23 -7.18 17.43
C SER A 123 -26.15 -6.25 18.23
N SER A 124 -26.91 -5.39 17.55
CA SER A 124 -27.93 -4.49 18.09
C SER A 124 -29.28 -4.72 17.40
N ALA A 125 -30.24 -5.35 18.10
CA ALA A 125 -31.57 -5.60 17.54
C ALA A 125 -32.46 -4.35 17.61
N GLY A 126 -32.75 -3.76 16.45
CA GLY A 126 -33.61 -2.59 16.33
C GLY A 126 -32.92 -1.31 16.80
N PHE A 127 -32.72 -0.37 15.88
CA PHE A 127 -32.02 0.91 16.07
C PHE A 127 -32.74 1.92 17.00
N ALA A 128 -33.73 1.47 17.79
CA ALA A 128 -34.55 2.30 18.66
C ALA A 128 -33.84 2.72 19.98
N GLU A 129 -32.80 1.99 20.40
CA GLU A 129 -32.02 2.25 21.63
C GLU A 129 -30.72 3.04 21.34
N LEU A 130 -30.59 3.64 20.16
CA LEU A 130 -29.42 4.47 19.83
C LEU A 130 -29.46 5.80 20.60
N PRO A 131 -28.32 6.30 21.14
CA PRO A 131 -26.93 5.83 20.98
C PRO A 131 -26.42 4.85 22.05
N TYR A 132 -27.27 4.33 22.94
CA TYR A 132 -26.80 3.54 24.10
C TYR A 132 -26.07 2.25 23.70
N ASN A 133 -26.51 1.61 22.61
CA ASN A 133 -25.82 0.44 22.07
C ASN A 133 -24.42 0.78 21.55
N PHE A 134 -24.26 1.93 20.88
CA PHE A 134 -22.95 2.38 20.41
C PHE A 134 -21.96 2.64 21.56
N ILE A 135 -22.42 3.12 22.71
CA ILE A 135 -21.57 3.27 23.91
C ILE A 135 -21.02 1.90 24.35
N LYS A 136 -21.89 0.90 24.40
CA LYS A 136 -21.49 -0.47 24.77
C LYS A 136 -20.56 -1.06 23.73
N ALA A 137 -20.90 -0.93 22.44
CA ALA A 137 -20.07 -1.38 21.33
C ALA A 137 -18.68 -0.75 21.41
N ALA A 138 -18.59 0.56 21.60
CA ALA A 138 -17.31 1.26 21.72
C ALA A 138 -16.47 0.76 22.92
N ALA A 139 -17.10 0.46 24.06
CA ALA A 139 -16.40 -0.10 25.21
C ALA A 139 -15.81 -1.49 24.90
N HIS A 140 -16.55 -2.34 24.20
CA HIS A 140 -16.05 -3.64 23.74
C HIS A 140 -14.97 -3.50 22.66
N MET A 141 -15.20 -2.68 21.63
CA MET A 141 -14.22 -2.40 20.57
C MET A 141 -12.86 -1.98 21.13
N LEU A 142 -12.83 -1.13 22.16
CA LEU A 142 -11.59 -0.74 22.84
C LEU A 142 -10.95 -1.89 23.62
N ALA A 143 -11.74 -2.73 24.28
CA ALA A 143 -11.25 -3.87 25.04
C ALA A 143 -10.71 -4.99 24.12
N ASP A 144 -11.33 -5.17 22.96
CA ASP A 144 -11.04 -6.22 21.99
C ASP A 144 -9.96 -5.80 20.98
N GLY A 145 -9.46 -4.56 21.06
CA GLY A 145 -8.38 -4.06 20.21
C GLY A 145 -8.81 -3.76 18.77
N VAL A 146 -10.05 -3.33 18.55
CA VAL A 146 -10.59 -3.02 17.21
C VAL A 146 -9.88 -1.82 16.59
N ASP A 147 -9.36 -2.02 15.37
CA ASP A 147 -8.71 -0.98 14.58
C ASP A 147 -9.71 -0.11 13.83
N VAL A 148 -10.73 -0.74 13.25
CA VAL A 148 -11.74 -0.08 12.41
C VAL A 148 -13.13 -0.42 12.92
N SER A 149 -13.95 0.58 13.19
CA SER A 149 -15.37 0.41 13.55
C SER A 149 -16.23 0.67 12.31
N SER A 150 -17.02 -0.33 11.89
CA SER A 150 -17.95 -0.24 10.76
C SER A 150 -19.39 -0.21 11.25
N ASN A 151 -20.12 0.86 10.88
CA ASN A 151 -21.45 1.15 11.41
C ASN A 151 -22.42 1.47 10.26
N SER A 152 -23.13 0.45 9.78
CA SER A 152 -24.13 0.56 8.70
C SER A 152 -25.53 0.89 9.23
N TRP A 153 -25.60 1.89 10.11
CA TRP A 153 -26.82 2.38 10.73
C TRP A 153 -26.73 3.89 10.98
N GLY A 154 -27.87 4.54 11.26
CA GLY A 154 -27.93 5.98 11.48
C GLY A 154 -29.08 6.40 12.40
N MET A 155 -29.18 7.71 12.65
CA MET A 155 -30.23 8.33 13.49
C MET A 155 -31.20 9.17 12.65
N GLU A 156 -31.41 8.76 11.41
CA GLU A 156 -32.30 9.39 10.44
C GLU A 156 -33.75 9.50 10.95
N SER A 157 -34.40 10.61 10.63
CA SER A 157 -35.74 10.93 11.12
C SER A 157 -36.46 11.93 10.22
N ARG A 158 -37.77 11.73 10.05
CA ARG A 158 -38.68 12.69 9.39
C ARG A 158 -38.95 13.95 10.22
N THR A 159 -38.39 14.07 11.41
CA THR A 159 -38.45 15.27 12.24
C THR A 159 -37.06 15.88 12.32
N LEU A 160 -36.93 17.10 11.80
CA LEU A 160 -35.67 17.84 11.82
C LEU A 160 -35.11 17.90 13.25
N PHE A 161 -33.83 17.57 13.40
CA PHE A 161 -33.12 17.60 14.68
C PHE A 161 -33.74 16.74 15.80
N ALA A 162 -34.51 15.70 15.47
CA ALA A 162 -35.08 14.79 16.48
C ALA A 162 -34.00 14.17 17.40
N SER A 163 -32.82 13.93 16.85
CA SER A 163 -31.66 13.37 17.55
C SER A 163 -30.72 14.42 18.17
N ALA A 164 -31.03 15.73 18.09
CA ALA A 164 -30.18 16.78 18.67
C ALA A 164 -29.89 16.59 20.16
N PRO A 165 -30.84 16.15 21.02
CA PRO A 165 -30.55 15.88 22.42
C PRO A 165 -29.51 14.76 22.66
N LEU A 166 -29.23 13.93 21.65
CA LEU A 166 -28.30 12.80 21.72
C LEU A 166 -26.89 13.16 21.23
N GLN A 167 -26.70 14.35 20.63
CA GLN A 167 -25.45 14.72 19.97
C GLN A 167 -24.24 14.67 20.90
N THR A 168 -24.34 15.25 22.10
CA THR A 168 -23.22 15.24 23.06
C THR A 168 -22.84 13.81 23.45
N MET A 169 -23.81 12.93 23.64
CA MET A 169 -23.57 11.54 24.01
C MET A 169 -22.87 10.77 22.89
N PHE A 170 -23.34 10.93 21.65
CA PHE A 170 -22.71 10.33 20.48
C PHE A 170 -21.28 10.84 20.27
N ASN A 171 -21.07 12.17 20.26
CA ASN A 171 -19.76 12.77 20.04
C ASN A 171 -18.75 12.37 21.11
N ASN A 172 -19.14 12.28 22.38
CA ASN A 172 -18.25 11.80 23.44
C ASN A 172 -17.82 10.35 23.21
N THR A 173 -18.72 9.50 22.69
CA THR A 173 -18.42 8.09 22.41
C THR A 173 -17.46 7.96 21.23
N ALA A 174 -17.76 8.63 20.11
CA ALA A 174 -16.89 8.67 18.94
C ALA A 174 -15.50 9.27 19.27
N GLN A 175 -15.47 10.34 20.07
CA GLN A 175 -14.24 10.93 20.57
C GLN A 175 -13.41 9.92 21.39
N THR A 176 -14.05 9.11 22.22
CA THR A 176 -13.36 8.10 23.05
C THR A 176 -12.66 7.06 22.18
N LEU A 177 -13.31 6.59 21.11
CA LEU A 177 -12.72 5.66 20.14
C LEU A 177 -11.47 6.23 19.48
N VAL A 178 -11.54 7.48 18.99
CA VAL A 178 -10.39 8.12 18.32
C VAL A 178 -9.30 8.58 19.29
N GLN A 179 -9.62 8.76 20.57
CA GLN A 179 -8.66 9.20 21.58
C GLN A 179 -7.85 8.06 22.18
N ILE A 180 -8.47 6.89 22.37
CA ILE A 180 -7.88 5.79 23.15
C ILE A 180 -7.59 4.57 22.29
N GLY A 181 -8.39 4.32 21.25
CA GLY A 181 -8.23 3.15 20.38
C GLY A 181 -6.85 3.09 19.74
N ARG A 182 -6.37 1.88 19.43
CA ARG A 182 -5.08 1.65 18.75
C ARG A 182 -3.91 2.38 19.42
N ASP A 183 -3.78 2.25 20.74
CA ASP A 183 -2.75 2.90 21.55
C ASP A 183 -2.66 4.44 21.39
N GLY A 184 -3.81 5.08 21.12
CA GLY A 184 -3.92 6.52 20.91
C GLY A 184 -3.77 6.98 19.46
N LEU A 185 -3.57 6.07 18.49
CA LEU A 185 -3.71 6.37 17.06
C LEU A 185 -5.18 6.62 16.68
N GLY A 186 -6.11 6.00 17.41
CA GLY A 186 -7.55 6.14 17.29
C GLY A 186 -8.18 5.04 16.45
N THR A 187 -9.22 4.38 16.98
CA THR A 187 -10.05 3.45 16.20
C THR A 187 -10.78 4.24 15.10
N VAL A 188 -10.54 3.87 13.84
CA VAL A 188 -11.13 4.57 12.69
C VAL A 188 -12.61 4.21 12.60
N THR A 189 -13.48 5.20 12.76
CA THR A 189 -14.93 4.96 12.90
C THR A 189 -15.66 5.38 11.63
N VAL A 190 -16.23 4.42 10.90
CA VAL A 190 -16.92 4.60 9.62
C VAL A 190 -18.43 4.42 9.79
N PHE A 191 -19.20 5.36 9.25
CA PHE A 191 -20.66 5.40 9.31
C PHE A 191 -21.27 5.56 7.92
N SER A 192 -22.41 4.91 7.68
CA SER A 192 -23.26 5.18 6.53
C SER A 192 -23.85 6.60 6.61
N ALA A 193 -23.82 7.36 5.53
CA ALA A 193 -24.40 8.71 5.48
C ALA A 193 -25.94 8.71 5.58
N GLY A 194 -26.58 7.59 5.23
CA GLY A 194 -28.01 7.38 5.33
C GLY A 194 -28.75 7.32 3.99
N ASN A 195 -30.04 6.96 4.02
CA ASN A 195 -30.83 6.60 2.83
C ASN A 195 -32.12 7.46 2.67
N GLY A 196 -32.18 8.59 3.36
CA GLY A 196 -33.33 9.48 3.46
C GLY A 196 -33.46 10.56 2.38
N ARG A 197 -32.73 10.52 1.25
CA ARG A 197 -32.78 11.58 0.20
C ARG A 197 -34.20 11.89 -0.28
N ALA A 198 -34.99 10.86 -0.59
CA ALA A 198 -36.37 11.05 -1.08
C ALA A 198 -37.31 11.63 -0.01
N ALA A 199 -36.92 11.50 1.26
CA ALA A 199 -37.58 12.14 2.37
C ALA A 199 -37.04 13.55 2.66
N PHE A 200 -36.04 14.05 1.90
CA PHE A 200 -35.33 15.32 2.10
C PHE A 200 -34.46 15.38 3.36
N GLU A 201 -33.99 14.23 3.84
CA GLU A 201 -33.02 14.20 4.94
C GLU A 201 -31.65 14.76 4.50
N ASN A 202 -30.86 15.18 5.48
CA ASN A 202 -29.50 15.67 5.28
C ASN A 202 -28.63 15.22 6.47
N THR A 203 -27.35 14.92 6.23
CA THR A 203 -26.42 14.44 7.26
C THR A 203 -26.29 15.41 8.43
N ILE A 204 -26.47 16.71 8.21
CA ILE A 204 -26.43 17.75 9.26
C ILE A 204 -27.53 17.63 10.33
N PHE A 205 -28.62 16.91 10.05
CA PHE A 205 -29.70 16.74 11.03
C PHE A 205 -29.39 15.65 12.07
N THR A 206 -28.32 14.89 11.85
CA THR A 206 -27.96 13.71 12.64
C THR A 206 -26.60 13.89 13.32
N PRO A 207 -26.43 13.39 14.57
CA PRO A 207 -25.13 13.38 15.23
C PRO A 207 -24.05 12.63 14.44
N THR A 208 -24.43 11.53 13.77
CA THR A 208 -23.53 10.70 12.95
C THR A 208 -22.92 11.52 11.80
N GLY A 209 -23.73 12.33 11.11
CA GLY A 209 -23.27 13.17 10.00
C GLY A 209 -22.62 14.50 10.40
N SER A 210 -22.64 14.86 11.69
CA SER A 210 -22.12 16.14 12.20
C SER A 210 -20.95 15.98 13.19
N SER A 211 -20.37 14.78 13.26
CA SER A 211 -19.24 14.49 14.16
C SER A 211 -17.92 14.52 13.38
N PRO A 212 -16.92 15.31 13.81
CA PRO A 212 -15.60 15.33 13.16
C PRO A 212 -14.78 14.06 13.43
N TYR A 213 -15.26 13.17 14.32
CA TYR A 213 -14.54 11.97 14.74
C TYR A 213 -14.92 10.71 13.95
N VAL A 214 -15.82 10.84 12.97
CA VAL A 214 -16.28 9.72 12.15
C VAL A 214 -16.10 10.01 10.67
N ILE A 215 -16.07 8.94 9.87
CA ILE A 215 -16.07 9.00 8.41
C ILE A 215 -17.50 8.70 7.94
N SER A 216 -18.20 9.71 7.43
CA SER A 216 -19.53 9.55 6.84
C SER A 216 -19.42 9.19 5.35
N VAL A 217 -20.07 8.10 4.93
CA VAL A 217 -19.91 7.51 3.60
C VAL A 217 -21.21 7.54 2.80
N ALA A 218 -21.18 8.22 1.64
CA ALA A 218 -22.28 8.25 0.68
C ALA A 218 -22.29 7.04 -0.26
N ALA A 219 -23.41 6.84 -0.96
CA ALA A 219 -23.60 5.73 -1.91
C ALA A 219 -23.66 6.20 -3.36
N ALA A 220 -22.79 5.63 -4.19
CA ALA A 220 -22.73 5.86 -5.63
C ALA A 220 -23.23 4.66 -6.46
N ASN A 221 -23.76 4.98 -7.65
CA ASN A 221 -24.11 4.02 -8.69
C ASN A 221 -22.86 3.57 -9.44
N ILE A 222 -23.03 2.57 -10.32
CA ILE A 222 -21.95 2.07 -11.18
C ILE A 222 -21.44 3.08 -12.21
N ASP A 223 -22.17 4.15 -12.50
CA ASP A 223 -21.68 5.25 -13.34
C ASP A 223 -20.96 6.35 -12.54
N GLY A 224 -20.74 6.13 -11.24
CA GLY A 224 -20.09 7.08 -10.34
C GLY A 224 -20.97 8.23 -9.86
N THR A 225 -22.21 8.33 -10.34
CA THR A 225 -23.16 9.33 -9.84
C THR A 225 -23.81 8.89 -8.53
N VAL A 226 -24.35 9.84 -7.76
CA VAL A 226 -25.04 9.53 -6.51
C VAL A 226 -26.29 8.65 -6.71
N THR A 227 -26.51 7.70 -5.81
CA THR A 227 -27.73 6.88 -5.76
C THR A 227 -28.96 7.74 -5.38
N SER A 228 -30.14 7.29 -5.80
CA SER A 228 -31.40 8.03 -5.59
C SER A 228 -31.83 8.18 -4.13
N TYR A 229 -31.24 7.39 -3.21
CA TYR A 229 -31.55 7.39 -1.79
C TYR A 229 -30.46 8.01 -0.92
N SER A 230 -29.20 8.10 -1.37
CA SER A 230 -28.07 8.54 -0.52
C SER A 230 -28.30 9.93 0.04
N THR A 231 -28.34 10.05 1.37
CA THR A 231 -28.54 11.30 2.09
C THR A 231 -27.38 12.27 1.83
N PRO A 232 -27.62 13.49 1.33
CA PRO A 232 -26.56 14.47 1.07
C PRO A 232 -26.14 15.24 2.33
N GLY A 233 -24.96 15.87 2.28
CA GLY A 233 -24.57 16.93 3.22
C GLY A 233 -23.06 17.24 3.28
N PRO A 234 -22.70 18.32 3.98
CA PRO A 234 -21.33 18.83 4.11
C PRO A 234 -20.39 18.01 5.01
N GLY A 235 -20.92 17.02 5.75
CA GLY A 235 -20.12 16.12 6.60
C GLY A 235 -19.73 14.79 5.92
N ILE A 236 -20.04 14.60 4.64
CA ILE A 236 -19.71 13.38 3.88
C ILE A 236 -18.23 13.45 3.47
N LEU A 237 -17.41 12.49 3.89
CA LEU A 237 -15.99 12.48 3.53
C LEU A 237 -15.81 11.94 2.11
N VAL A 238 -16.35 10.76 1.84
CA VAL A 238 -16.22 10.06 0.55
C VAL A 238 -17.51 9.30 0.23
N ALA A 239 -17.64 8.86 -1.01
CA ALA A 239 -18.64 7.92 -1.46
C ALA A 239 -18.01 6.57 -1.82
N ALA A 240 -18.80 5.50 -1.77
CA ALA A 240 -18.42 4.20 -2.29
C ALA A 240 -19.60 3.56 -3.04
N PRO A 241 -19.38 2.48 -3.81
CA PRO A 241 -20.46 1.72 -4.42
C PRO A 241 -21.57 1.36 -3.41
N GLY A 242 -22.83 1.60 -3.77
CA GLY A 242 -23.98 1.25 -2.91
C GLY A 242 -25.13 0.55 -3.63
N SER A 243 -25.05 0.44 -4.97
CA SER A 243 -26.12 -0.09 -5.84
C SER A 243 -27.39 0.78 -5.89
N GLY A 244 -28.18 0.69 -6.95
CA GLY A 244 -29.46 1.40 -7.10
C GLY A 244 -30.58 0.91 -6.17
N GLY A 245 -31.57 1.78 -5.92
CA GLY A 245 -32.67 1.53 -4.97
C GLY A 245 -33.82 0.65 -5.47
N ALA A 246 -33.91 0.39 -6.78
CA ALA A 246 -34.87 -0.51 -7.40
C ALA A 246 -34.35 -0.97 -8.77
N ALA A 247 -34.69 -2.20 -9.20
CA ALA A 247 -34.40 -2.66 -10.56
C ALA A 247 -35.25 -1.88 -11.58
N THR A 248 -34.77 -0.71 -12.02
CA THR A 248 -35.45 0.11 -13.04
C THR A 248 -35.28 -0.46 -14.46
N GLY A 249 -34.46 -1.51 -14.60
CA GLY A 249 -34.09 -2.10 -15.88
C GLY A 249 -33.06 -1.28 -16.66
N THR A 250 -32.44 -0.28 -16.01
CA THR A 250 -31.34 0.50 -16.57
C THR A 250 -29.99 -0.07 -16.11
N ALA A 251 -28.95 0.09 -16.93
CA ALA A 251 -27.59 -0.35 -16.61
C ALA A 251 -27.04 0.33 -15.32
N LYS A 252 -27.49 1.56 -15.06
CA LYS A 252 -27.09 2.41 -13.94
C LYS A 252 -27.59 1.92 -12.57
N ASP A 253 -28.84 1.44 -12.52
CA ASP A 253 -29.51 1.07 -11.26
C ASP A 253 -29.42 -0.44 -11.01
N ILE A 254 -28.22 -0.91 -10.70
CA ILE A 254 -28.02 -2.31 -10.29
C ILE A 254 -28.79 -2.54 -8.99
N ALA A 255 -29.52 -3.65 -8.87
CA ALA A 255 -30.45 -3.86 -7.76
C ALA A 255 -29.81 -4.45 -6.49
N SER A 256 -28.53 -4.85 -6.54
CA SER A 256 -27.83 -5.51 -5.44
C SER A 256 -26.32 -5.35 -5.58
N ILE A 257 -25.63 -5.07 -4.47
CA ILE A 257 -24.23 -5.40 -4.28
C ILE A 257 -24.13 -6.88 -3.93
N VAL A 258 -23.32 -7.63 -4.67
CA VAL A 258 -23.05 -9.05 -4.41
C VAL A 258 -22.12 -9.21 -3.20
N THR A 259 -22.62 -9.88 -2.17
CA THR A 259 -21.94 -10.20 -0.91
C THR A 259 -22.59 -11.45 -0.27
N THR A 260 -22.10 -11.87 0.89
CA THR A 260 -22.66 -12.97 1.69
C THR A 260 -24.08 -12.66 2.18
N ASP A 261 -24.88 -13.69 2.37
CA ASP A 261 -26.23 -13.61 2.93
C ASP A 261 -26.42 -14.71 4.00
N LEU A 262 -27.61 -14.82 4.58
CA LEU A 262 -27.95 -15.97 5.41
C LEU A 262 -28.06 -17.24 4.55
N LEU A 263 -27.50 -18.34 5.03
CA LEU A 263 -27.57 -19.63 4.35
C LEU A 263 -29.02 -20.07 4.05
N GLY A 264 -29.28 -20.41 2.80
CA GLY A 264 -30.59 -20.81 2.26
C GLY A 264 -31.57 -19.64 2.07
N THR A 265 -32.86 -19.88 2.31
CA THR A 265 -33.95 -18.90 2.07
C THR A 265 -34.19 -17.80 3.15
N PRO A 266 -33.57 -17.76 4.34
CA PRO A 266 -33.87 -16.74 5.35
C PRO A 266 -33.41 -15.31 5.01
N GLY A 267 -32.46 -15.15 4.08
CA GLY A 267 -31.79 -13.90 3.75
C GLY A 267 -32.53 -12.93 2.82
N PHE A 268 -31.78 -12.06 2.17
CA PHE A 268 -32.24 -11.22 1.05
C PHE A 268 -32.57 -12.09 -0.17
N ASN A 269 -31.70 -13.04 -0.49
CA ASN A 269 -31.94 -14.06 -1.48
C ASN A 269 -32.83 -15.16 -0.87
N ARG A 270 -33.98 -15.39 -1.50
CA ARG A 270 -35.01 -16.32 -1.01
C ARG A 270 -34.99 -17.65 -1.75
N GLU A 271 -34.04 -17.86 -2.65
CA GLU A 271 -33.85 -19.12 -3.37
C GLU A 271 -33.20 -20.20 -2.48
N GLU A 272 -33.27 -21.47 -2.88
CA GLU A 272 -32.86 -22.62 -2.05
C GLU A 272 -31.36 -22.61 -1.71
N ASP A 273 -30.54 -22.07 -2.60
CA ASP A 273 -29.10 -21.80 -2.47
C ASP A 273 -28.81 -20.30 -2.25
N GLY A 274 -29.71 -19.61 -1.52
CA GLY A 274 -29.70 -18.17 -1.26
C GLY A 274 -28.58 -17.65 -0.35
N ASP A 275 -27.40 -18.27 -0.37
CA ASP A 275 -26.27 -17.95 0.51
C ASP A 275 -25.60 -16.60 0.17
N TYR A 276 -25.97 -15.98 -0.97
CA TYR A 276 -25.42 -14.73 -1.48
C TYR A 276 -26.48 -13.81 -2.03
N THR A 277 -26.21 -12.51 -2.06
CA THR A 277 -27.11 -11.46 -2.55
C THR A 277 -27.11 -11.30 -4.08
N ASN A 278 -26.73 -12.35 -4.82
CA ASN A 278 -26.48 -12.38 -6.27
C ASN A 278 -27.73 -12.57 -7.14
N VAL A 279 -28.87 -12.01 -6.74
CA VAL A 279 -30.14 -12.11 -7.50
C VAL A 279 -30.80 -10.74 -7.69
N SER A 280 -31.41 -10.54 -8.86
CA SER A 280 -32.25 -9.38 -9.15
C SER A 280 -33.71 -9.69 -8.80
N GLY A 281 -34.14 -9.32 -7.59
CA GLY A 281 -35.55 -9.45 -7.21
C GLY A 281 -36.00 -10.89 -6.99
N GLY A 282 -35.59 -11.50 -5.87
CA GLY A 282 -36.10 -12.81 -5.44
C GLY A 282 -37.64 -12.85 -5.40
N SER A 283 -38.21 -14.05 -5.28
CA SER A 283 -39.63 -14.44 -5.47
C SER A 283 -40.77 -13.58 -4.86
N ALA A 284 -40.52 -12.40 -4.31
CA ALA A 284 -41.50 -11.41 -3.85
C ALA A 284 -41.11 -9.93 -4.09
N GLY A 285 -40.32 -9.59 -5.13
CA GLY A 285 -39.99 -8.18 -5.43
C GLY A 285 -39.12 -7.50 -4.37
N SER A 286 -38.31 -8.29 -3.66
CA SER A 286 -37.34 -7.80 -2.67
C SER A 286 -36.08 -7.31 -3.39
N VAL A 287 -35.71 -6.05 -3.19
CA VAL A 287 -34.42 -5.50 -3.66
C VAL A 287 -33.30 -6.27 -2.96
N GLY A 288 -32.18 -6.54 -3.66
CA GLY A 288 -31.02 -7.18 -3.04
C GLY A 288 -30.34 -6.25 -2.04
N PHE A 289 -29.13 -6.59 -1.59
CA PHE A 289 -28.43 -5.78 -0.60
C PHE A 289 -27.89 -4.49 -1.22
N ASN A 290 -28.25 -3.33 -0.67
CA ASN A 290 -27.86 -2.01 -1.19
C ASN A 290 -27.82 -0.97 -0.06
N GLY A 291 -27.69 0.31 -0.42
CA GLY A 291 -27.75 1.41 0.53
C GLY A 291 -26.37 1.99 0.82
N THR A 292 -26.34 3.12 1.53
CA THR A 292 -25.11 3.58 2.22
C THR A 292 -24.60 2.53 3.22
N SER A 293 -25.45 1.59 3.64
CA SER A 293 -25.11 0.39 4.40
C SER A 293 -24.19 -0.59 3.66
N ALA A 294 -24.15 -0.58 2.32
CA ALA A 294 -23.16 -1.31 1.53
C ALA A 294 -21.88 -0.48 1.32
N SER A 295 -22.00 0.85 1.26
CA SER A 295 -20.88 1.76 1.02
C SER A 295 -19.94 1.88 2.23
N ALA A 296 -20.48 2.01 3.45
CA ALA A 296 -19.70 2.10 4.68
C ALA A 296 -18.75 0.90 4.92
N PRO A 297 -19.18 -0.37 4.81
CA PRO A 297 -18.28 -1.52 4.98
C PRO A 297 -17.23 -1.62 3.87
N ILE A 298 -17.54 -1.21 2.64
CA ILE A 298 -16.53 -1.12 1.57
C ILE A 298 -15.40 -0.16 1.97
N VAL A 299 -15.74 1.04 2.47
CA VAL A 299 -14.72 1.99 2.96
C VAL A 299 -13.99 1.44 4.19
N ALA A 300 -14.67 0.76 5.11
CA ALA A 300 -14.01 0.12 6.24
C ALA A 300 -12.98 -0.93 5.80
N GLY A 301 -13.26 -1.70 4.75
CA GLY A 301 -12.30 -2.61 4.12
C GLY A 301 -11.12 -1.87 3.50
N VAL A 302 -11.34 -0.75 2.80
CA VAL A 302 -10.24 0.08 2.27
C VAL A 302 -9.36 0.62 3.40
N VAL A 303 -9.96 1.07 4.50
CA VAL A 303 -9.22 1.50 5.70
C VAL A 303 -8.39 0.35 6.27
N ALA A 304 -8.91 -0.89 6.30
CA ALA A 304 -8.14 -2.03 6.76
C ALA A 304 -6.91 -2.28 5.87
N LEU A 305 -7.03 -2.14 4.54
CA LEU A 305 -5.88 -2.22 3.63
C LEU A 305 -4.85 -1.11 3.89
N MET A 306 -5.32 0.12 4.16
CA MET A 306 -4.43 1.24 4.52
C MET A 306 -3.66 0.98 5.83
N LEU A 307 -4.32 0.41 6.83
CA LEU A 307 -3.71 0.13 8.13
C LEU A 307 -2.77 -1.08 8.10
N GLU A 308 -2.96 -2.04 7.19
CA GLU A 308 -1.94 -3.06 6.93
C GLU A 308 -0.69 -2.43 6.28
N ALA A 309 -0.90 -1.57 5.27
CA ALA A 309 0.21 -0.90 4.59
C ALA A 309 0.98 0.05 5.52
N ASN A 310 0.30 0.72 6.44
CA ASN A 310 0.92 1.58 7.42
C ASN A 310 0.16 1.54 8.77
N PRO A 311 0.61 0.73 9.74
CA PRO A 311 -0.07 0.60 11.02
C PRO A 311 0.08 1.85 11.91
N LEU A 312 0.98 2.78 11.56
CA LEU A 312 1.26 3.99 12.36
C LEU A 312 0.32 5.16 12.06
N LEU A 313 -0.55 5.04 11.05
CA LEU A 313 -1.53 6.07 10.72
C LEU A 313 -2.47 6.33 11.90
N GLY A 314 -2.61 7.61 12.25
CA GLY A 314 -3.67 8.08 13.13
C GLY A 314 -5.00 8.23 12.39
N TYR A 315 -6.11 8.31 13.12
CA TYR A 315 -7.44 8.38 12.50
C TYR A 315 -7.62 9.59 11.56
N ARG A 316 -6.92 10.71 11.82
CA ARG A 316 -6.97 11.91 10.97
C ARG A 316 -6.13 11.73 9.71
N ASP A 317 -5.03 10.98 9.78
CA ASP A 317 -4.26 10.63 8.58
C ASP A 317 -5.11 9.81 7.62
N VAL A 318 -5.88 8.85 8.15
CA VAL A 318 -6.81 8.04 7.36
C VAL A 318 -7.90 8.90 6.70
N GLN A 319 -8.52 9.82 7.45
CA GLN A 319 -9.49 10.76 6.88
C GLN A 319 -8.87 11.61 5.76
N GLU A 320 -7.65 12.08 5.99
CA GLU A 320 -6.94 12.95 5.05
C GLU A 320 -6.52 12.23 3.77
N ILE A 321 -5.99 11.00 3.89
CA ILE A 321 -5.63 10.16 2.76
C ILE A 321 -6.88 9.87 1.91
N LEU A 322 -7.99 9.45 2.53
CA LEU A 322 -9.25 9.20 1.82
C LEU A 322 -9.74 10.46 1.08
N ALA A 323 -9.62 11.64 1.69
CA ALA A 323 -9.98 12.91 1.06
C ALA A 323 -9.05 13.31 -0.09
N TYR A 324 -7.79 12.89 -0.06
CA TYR A 324 -6.81 13.19 -1.10
C TYR A 324 -6.84 12.21 -2.27
N SER A 325 -7.09 10.93 -1.98
CA SER A 325 -7.08 9.86 -2.96
C SER A 325 -8.41 9.66 -3.68
N ALA A 326 -9.49 10.25 -3.17
CA ALA A 326 -10.82 10.10 -3.75
C ALA A 326 -10.86 10.56 -5.21
N LYS A 327 -11.44 9.72 -6.07
CA LYS A 327 -11.64 9.98 -7.48
C LYS A 327 -12.86 10.87 -7.69
N THR A 328 -12.77 11.85 -8.58
CA THR A 328 -13.86 12.77 -8.93
C THR A 328 -14.43 12.45 -10.32
N PRO A 329 -15.55 11.69 -10.41
CA PRO A 329 -16.20 11.39 -11.68
C PRO A 329 -16.51 12.65 -12.48
N ALA A 330 -16.11 12.65 -13.76
CA ALA A 330 -16.19 13.81 -14.64
C ALA A 330 -17.64 14.17 -15.03
N GLU A 331 -18.53 13.19 -14.99
CA GLU A 331 -19.93 13.28 -15.36
C GLU A 331 -20.78 13.97 -14.28
N VAL A 332 -20.22 14.20 -13.09
CA VAL A 332 -20.89 14.89 -11.98
C VAL A 332 -20.66 16.39 -12.10
N ALA A 333 -21.73 17.16 -12.34
CA ALA A 333 -21.64 18.58 -12.69
C ALA A 333 -21.53 19.56 -11.51
N THR A 334 -21.58 19.09 -10.26
CA THR A 334 -21.78 19.93 -9.06
C THR A 334 -20.55 20.07 -8.15
N TRP A 335 -19.34 19.83 -8.67
CA TRP A 335 -18.11 20.03 -7.92
C TRP A 335 -17.85 21.52 -7.60
N SER A 336 -17.42 21.78 -6.37
CA SER A 336 -16.95 23.09 -5.92
C SER A 336 -15.49 23.00 -5.50
N ALA A 337 -14.64 23.88 -6.01
CA ALA A 337 -13.24 23.97 -5.62
C ALA A 337 -13.07 24.92 -4.43
N ASN A 338 -12.29 24.50 -3.43
CA ASN A 338 -11.91 25.34 -2.32
C ASN A 338 -10.59 26.11 -2.58
N SER A 339 -10.08 26.82 -1.57
CA SER A 339 -8.84 27.63 -1.71
C SER A 339 -7.55 26.92 -1.29
N ALA A 340 -7.56 25.60 -1.08
CA ALA A 340 -6.34 24.84 -0.84
C ALA A 340 -5.44 24.83 -2.09
N THR A 341 -4.16 24.52 -1.91
CA THR A 341 -3.14 24.53 -2.99
C THR A 341 -2.36 23.22 -3.08
N ASP A 342 -2.74 22.22 -2.30
CA ASP A 342 -1.93 21.04 -2.01
C ASP A 342 -2.45 19.75 -2.67
N TRP A 343 -3.41 19.84 -3.61
CA TRP A 343 -3.97 18.69 -4.30
C TRP A 343 -4.09 18.90 -5.82
N ASN A 344 -3.45 18.02 -6.60
CA ASN A 344 -3.49 18.04 -8.07
C ASN A 344 -3.25 19.47 -8.63
N GLY A 345 -2.28 20.18 -8.04
CA GLY A 345 -1.91 21.55 -8.41
C GLY A 345 -2.90 22.66 -8.06
N GLY A 346 -3.95 22.42 -7.26
CA GLY A 346 -4.91 23.47 -6.92
C GLY A 346 -5.90 23.12 -5.81
N GLY A 347 -7.04 23.80 -5.83
CA GLY A 347 -8.12 23.64 -4.83
C GLY A 347 -8.73 22.26 -4.85
N ARG A 348 -9.10 21.75 -3.67
CA ARG A 348 -9.81 20.48 -3.52
C ARG A 348 -11.23 20.62 -4.03
N LEU A 349 -11.68 19.61 -4.78
CA LEU A 349 -13.07 19.50 -5.20
C LEU A 349 -13.89 18.84 -4.09
N TYR A 350 -15.08 19.38 -3.84
CA TYR A 350 -16.04 18.82 -2.90
C TYR A 350 -17.46 18.87 -3.47
N ASN A 351 -18.26 17.85 -3.15
CA ASN A 351 -19.65 17.70 -3.53
C ASN A 351 -20.50 17.22 -2.33
N ASN A 352 -21.62 17.87 -2.02
CA ASN A 352 -22.48 17.43 -0.92
C ASN A 352 -23.16 16.07 -1.14
N ASP A 353 -23.13 15.51 -2.34
CA ASP A 353 -23.66 14.18 -2.65
C ASP A 353 -22.60 13.08 -2.51
N LEU A 354 -21.32 13.40 -2.73
CA LEU A 354 -20.22 12.41 -2.86
C LEU A 354 -19.00 12.69 -1.96
N GLY A 355 -19.03 13.76 -1.16
CA GLY A 355 -17.87 14.23 -0.40
C GLY A 355 -16.75 14.71 -1.31
N PHE A 356 -15.51 14.29 -1.03
CA PHE A 356 -14.34 14.51 -1.89
C PHE A 356 -14.35 13.66 -3.17
N GLY A 357 -15.16 12.59 -3.24
CA GLY A 357 -15.17 11.69 -4.39
C GLY A 357 -15.49 10.25 -4.04
N LEU A 358 -15.40 9.39 -5.06
CA LEU A 358 -15.45 7.94 -4.89
C LEU A 358 -14.14 7.46 -4.25
N VAL A 359 -14.24 6.56 -3.26
CA VAL A 359 -13.05 5.91 -2.68
C VAL A 359 -12.27 5.15 -3.76
N ASP A 360 -10.96 5.38 -3.82
CA ASP A 360 -10.02 4.63 -4.65
C ASP A 360 -9.01 3.94 -3.72
N ALA A 361 -9.12 2.61 -3.61
CA ALA A 361 -8.33 1.79 -2.71
C ALA A 361 -6.85 1.78 -3.09
N LEU A 362 -6.53 1.74 -4.39
CA LEU A 362 -5.14 1.77 -4.85
C LEU A 362 -4.51 3.11 -4.47
N ALA A 363 -5.13 4.22 -4.85
CA ALA A 363 -4.61 5.55 -4.53
C ALA A 363 -4.50 5.76 -3.01
N ALA A 364 -5.49 5.32 -2.22
CA ALA A 364 -5.46 5.44 -0.77
C ALA A 364 -4.30 4.63 -0.15
N VAL A 365 -4.09 3.38 -0.58
CA VAL A 365 -3.04 2.53 -0.04
C VAL A 365 -1.64 3.00 -0.47
N ARG A 366 -1.47 3.46 -1.72
CA ARG A 366 -0.18 4.04 -2.17
C ARG A 366 0.18 5.31 -1.40
N LEU A 367 -0.80 6.16 -1.08
CA LEU A 367 -0.57 7.30 -0.18
C LEU A 367 -0.25 6.83 1.25
N ALA A 368 -0.92 5.78 1.75
CA ALA A 368 -0.64 5.23 3.09
C ALA A 368 0.79 4.70 3.24
N GLU A 369 1.31 3.97 2.24
CA GLU A 369 2.70 3.50 2.17
C GLU A 369 3.69 4.66 2.34
N THR A 370 3.36 5.80 1.73
CA THR A 370 4.26 6.96 1.64
C THR A 370 4.00 8.04 2.71
N TRP A 371 3.00 7.83 3.57
CA TRP A 371 2.56 8.82 4.55
C TRP A 371 3.50 8.89 5.76
N GLN A 372 4.09 10.06 5.98
CA GLN A 372 5.07 10.28 7.05
C GLN A 372 4.49 10.99 8.28
N LYS A 373 3.26 11.51 8.21
CA LYS A 373 2.62 12.15 9.37
C LYS A 373 2.00 11.10 10.29
N GLN A 374 1.79 11.51 11.54
CA GLN A 374 1.03 10.75 12.53
C GLN A 374 0.05 11.69 13.24
N SER A 375 -1.07 11.99 12.59
CA SER A 375 -2.12 12.89 13.02
C SER A 375 -3.17 12.14 13.86
N THR A 376 -3.19 12.41 15.15
CA THR A 376 -4.03 11.73 16.14
C THR A 376 -4.91 12.73 16.89
N PHE A 377 -5.67 12.25 17.87
CA PHE A 377 -6.44 13.14 18.75
C PHE A 377 -5.51 14.00 19.62
N ALA A 378 -4.36 13.44 20.04
CA ALA A 378 -3.46 14.09 20.99
C ALA A 378 -2.75 15.33 20.41
N ASN A 379 -2.57 15.39 19.09
CA ASN A 379 -1.86 16.49 18.41
C ASN A 379 -2.78 17.36 17.53
N ILE A 380 -4.09 17.28 17.72
CA ILE A 380 -5.04 18.13 17.02
C ILE A 380 -4.81 19.61 17.36
N THR A 381 -4.70 20.45 16.34
CA THR A 381 -4.68 21.91 16.52
C THR A 381 -6.11 22.41 16.47
N LYS A 382 -6.50 23.17 17.51
CA LYS A 382 -7.86 23.70 17.68
C LYS A 382 -7.83 25.22 17.80
N GLN A 383 -8.67 25.89 17.01
CA GLN A 383 -8.98 27.31 17.17
C GLN A 383 -10.47 27.50 17.43
N THR A 384 -10.82 28.47 18.25
CA THR A 384 -12.22 28.77 18.60
C THR A 384 -12.46 30.25 18.55
N GLY A 385 -13.54 30.66 17.89
CA GLY A 385 -13.95 32.05 17.81
C GLY A 385 -15.47 32.19 17.80
N SER A 386 -15.96 33.28 18.38
CA SER A 386 -17.39 33.56 18.48
C SER A 386 -17.79 34.63 17.46
N PHE A 387 -18.83 34.35 16.67
CA PHE A 387 -19.43 35.36 15.79
C PHE A 387 -20.27 36.38 16.58
N THR A 388 -20.78 35.97 17.74
CA THR A 388 -21.61 36.79 18.63
C THR A 388 -20.88 37.06 19.95
N SER A 389 -21.18 38.20 20.58
CA SER A 389 -20.68 38.56 21.92
C SER A 389 -21.83 38.45 22.94
N GLY A 390 -22.36 37.23 23.07
CA GLY A 390 -23.66 36.93 23.68
C GLY A 390 -24.81 36.94 22.67
N PRO A 391 -26.05 36.58 23.09
CA PRO A 391 -27.13 36.30 22.15
C PRO A 391 -27.43 37.50 21.24
N LEU A 392 -27.19 37.33 19.94
CA LEU A 392 -27.57 38.30 18.92
C LEU A 392 -29.08 38.24 18.72
N VAL A 393 -29.77 39.36 18.93
CA VAL A 393 -31.19 39.51 18.60
C VAL A 393 -31.31 39.89 17.13
N LEU A 394 -32.02 39.06 16.38
CA LEU A 394 -32.37 39.25 14.98
C LEU A 394 -33.85 39.62 14.88
N ASP A 395 -34.13 40.84 14.48
CA ASP A 395 -35.49 41.32 14.23
C ASP A 395 -36.16 40.52 13.10
N SER A 396 -37.49 40.54 13.04
CA SER A 396 -38.27 39.89 11.99
C SER A 396 -37.85 40.36 10.59
N ASN A 397 -37.76 39.45 9.63
CA ASN A 397 -37.41 39.73 8.22
C ASN A 397 -36.05 40.44 8.06
N THR A 398 -35.04 40.02 8.82
CA THR A 398 -33.68 40.61 8.72
C THR A 398 -32.63 39.59 8.34
N THR A 399 -31.63 40.05 7.57
CA THR A 399 -30.42 39.30 7.27
C THR A 399 -29.22 39.99 7.92
N ARG A 400 -28.32 39.23 8.52
CA ARG A 400 -27.06 39.72 9.10
C ARG A 400 -25.90 38.86 8.60
N SER A 401 -24.78 39.51 8.30
CA SER A 401 -23.50 38.85 8.06
C SER A 401 -22.55 39.18 9.21
N LEU A 402 -22.04 38.15 9.86
CA LEU A 402 -21.11 38.21 10.98
C LEU A 402 -19.76 37.70 10.50
N THR A 403 -18.68 38.39 10.84
CA THR A 403 -17.33 38.01 10.41
C THR A 403 -16.46 37.62 11.58
N LEU A 404 -15.58 36.65 11.36
CA LEU A 404 -14.63 36.15 12.34
C LEU A 404 -13.27 35.92 11.69
N GLY A 405 -12.21 36.43 12.32
CA GLY A 405 -10.83 36.17 11.93
C GLY A 405 -10.07 35.44 13.03
N PHE A 406 -9.15 34.56 12.63
CA PHE A 406 -8.24 33.86 13.55
C PHE A 406 -6.85 34.49 13.47
N GLN A 407 -6.14 34.53 14.60
CA GLN A 407 -4.76 35.03 14.64
C GLN A 407 -3.78 33.91 14.28
N GLU A 408 -3.92 32.78 14.96
CA GLU A 408 -3.09 31.59 14.72
C GLU A 408 -3.59 30.80 13.51
N ALA A 409 -2.65 30.36 12.68
CA ALA A 409 -2.92 29.59 11.49
C ALA A 409 -3.16 28.11 11.83
N VAL A 410 -4.24 27.56 11.28
CA VAL A 410 -4.56 26.13 11.27
C VAL A 410 -4.77 25.75 9.81
N ARG A 411 -4.14 24.66 9.38
CA ARG A 411 -4.53 24.01 8.14
C ARG A 411 -5.77 23.17 8.42
N VAL A 412 -6.91 23.68 7.99
CA VAL A 412 -8.24 23.21 8.41
C VAL A 412 -8.51 21.81 7.86
N GLN A 413 -9.08 20.93 8.68
CA GLN A 413 -9.67 19.65 8.27
C GLN A 413 -11.18 19.70 8.52
N HIS A 414 -11.60 20.13 9.70
CA HIS A 414 -13.01 20.31 10.07
C HIS A 414 -13.31 21.74 10.51
N ALA A 415 -14.47 22.26 10.11
CA ALA A 415 -15.03 23.51 10.60
C ALA A 415 -16.39 23.25 11.27
N THR A 416 -16.41 23.28 12.60
CA THR A 416 -17.61 22.95 13.38
C THR A 416 -18.32 24.22 13.87
N LEU A 417 -19.59 24.39 13.49
CA LEU A 417 -20.41 25.54 13.87
C LEU A 417 -21.35 25.15 15.02
N ALA A 418 -21.04 25.61 16.23
CA ALA A 418 -21.92 25.47 17.39
C ALA A 418 -22.89 26.65 17.46
N ILE A 419 -24.19 26.34 17.57
CA ILE A 419 -25.28 27.31 17.68
C ILE A 419 -26.15 27.06 18.91
N ASP A 420 -26.72 28.14 19.43
CA ASP A 420 -27.92 28.13 20.26
C ASP A 420 -28.91 29.14 19.68
N ILE A 421 -30.01 28.64 19.12
CA ILE A 421 -31.08 29.44 18.53
C ILE A 421 -32.29 29.36 19.45
N ILE A 422 -32.80 30.51 19.91
CA ILE A 422 -34.06 30.62 20.65
C ILE A 422 -35.02 31.50 19.86
N MET A 423 -36.22 30.98 19.60
CA MET A 423 -37.21 31.63 18.76
C MET A 423 -38.40 32.14 19.60
N GLY A 424 -38.88 33.33 19.25
CA GLY A 424 -40.08 33.91 19.87
C GLY A 424 -41.33 33.06 19.62
N ALA A 425 -42.38 33.29 20.42
CA ALA A 425 -43.65 32.58 20.25
C ALA A 425 -44.22 32.77 18.84
N GLY A 426 -44.49 31.67 18.14
CA GLY A 426 -45.04 31.67 16.78
C GLY A 426 -44.00 31.76 15.66
N ALA A 427 -42.69 31.77 15.98
CA ALA A 427 -41.63 31.54 14.99
C ALA A 427 -41.39 30.05 14.74
N ASP A 428 -40.85 29.77 13.57
CA ASP A 428 -40.50 28.46 13.04
C ASP A 428 -39.02 28.43 12.63
N LEU A 429 -38.34 27.33 12.92
CA LEU A 429 -36.96 27.11 12.49
C LEU A 429 -36.85 27.09 10.97
N ALA A 430 -37.94 26.70 10.27
CA ALA A 430 -37.98 26.69 8.82
C ALA A 430 -37.73 28.07 8.19
N ASP A 431 -38.03 29.14 8.92
CA ASP A 431 -37.85 30.52 8.46
C ASP A 431 -36.47 31.10 8.84
N VAL A 432 -35.56 30.28 9.39
CA VAL A 432 -34.18 30.67 9.69
C VAL A 432 -33.23 29.99 8.71
N SER A 433 -32.31 30.74 8.11
CA SER A 433 -31.21 30.17 7.34
C SER A 433 -29.83 30.56 7.88
N LEU A 434 -28.89 29.61 7.79
CA LEU A 434 -27.50 29.73 8.22
C LEU A 434 -26.57 29.26 7.11
N THR A 435 -25.70 30.16 6.67
CA THR A 435 -24.67 29.87 5.68
C THR A 435 -23.31 30.34 6.17
N LEU A 436 -22.33 29.43 6.18
CA LEU A 436 -20.94 29.73 6.51
C LEU A 436 -20.11 29.79 5.23
N SER A 437 -19.38 30.88 5.03
CA SER A 437 -18.38 31.00 3.97
C SER A 437 -16.98 30.97 4.58
N GLY A 438 -16.09 30.21 3.95
CA GLY A 438 -14.69 30.07 4.35
C GLY A 438 -13.85 31.33 4.15
N PRO A 439 -12.59 31.33 4.63
CA PRO A 439 -11.74 32.50 4.64
C PRO A 439 -11.37 32.98 3.22
N GLY A 440 -11.27 32.06 2.25
CA GLY A 440 -11.07 32.39 0.84
C GLY A 440 -12.33 32.85 0.11
N GLY A 441 -13.53 32.69 0.69
CA GLY A 441 -14.81 33.08 0.09
C GLY A 441 -15.28 32.23 -1.10
N HIS A 442 -14.53 31.21 -1.51
CA HIS A 442 -14.86 30.36 -2.67
C HIS A 442 -15.92 29.30 -2.36
N THR A 443 -15.95 28.79 -1.12
CA THR A 443 -16.92 27.79 -0.67
C THR A 443 -17.93 28.38 0.31
N SER A 444 -19.15 27.84 0.28
CA SER A 444 -20.22 28.20 1.22
C SER A 444 -21.00 26.96 1.63
N THR A 445 -21.01 26.67 2.92
CA THR A 445 -21.80 25.61 3.51
C THR A 445 -23.14 26.15 3.99
N VAL A 446 -24.24 25.56 3.52
CA VAL A 446 -25.59 25.85 4.01
C VAL A 446 -25.95 24.84 5.10
N PHE A 447 -26.08 25.31 6.35
CA PHE A 447 -26.43 24.48 7.50
C PHE A 447 -27.94 24.47 7.80
N LEU A 448 -28.63 25.56 7.50
CA LEU A 448 -30.08 25.64 7.63
C LEU A 448 -30.62 26.44 6.45
N ASP A 449 -31.59 25.87 5.74
CA ASP A 449 -32.43 26.56 4.75
C ASP A 449 -33.61 25.65 4.39
N ALA A 450 -34.80 25.93 4.92
CA ALA A 450 -35.97 25.09 4.64
C ALA A 450 -36.48 25.20 3.19
N SER A 451 -36.05 26.20 2.41
CA SER A 451 -36.37 26.22 0.98
C SER A 451 -35.68 25.07 0.22
N LEU A 452 -34.60 24.52 0.79
CA LEU A 452 -33.88 23.37 0.24
C LEU A 452 -34.48 22.03 0.71
N TYR A 453 -35.38 22.02 1.70
CA TYR A 453 -35.99 20.81 2.27
C TYR A 453 -37.51 21.05 2.56
N PRO A 454 -38.44 20.61 1.68
CA PRO A 454 -39.88 20.86 1.78
C PRO A 454 -40.51 20.23 3.04
N PRO A 455 -41.72 20.68 3.47
CA PRO A 455 -42.01 20.94 4.86
C PRO A 455 -42.11 19.64 5.66
N PHE A 456 -41.02 19.30 6.32
CA PHE A 456 -41.11 18.53 7.55
C PHE A 456 -41.98 19.33 8.52
N THR A 457 -42.85 18.64 9.25
CA THR A 457 -43.54 19.28 10.37
C THR A 457 -42.46 19.75 11.34
N SER A 458 -42.16 21.05 11.34
CA SER A 458 -41.45 21.72 12.41
C SER A 458 -42.28 21.47 13.67
N SER A 459 -41.91 20.43 14.41
CA SER A 459 -42.61 20.07 15.63
C SER A 459 -42.26 21.10 16.70
N ALA A 460 -42.86 22.29 16.66
CA ALA A 460 -42.83 23.28 17.74
C ALA A 460 -41.46 23.53 18.40
N LEU A 461 -40.35 23.34 17.68
CA LEU A 461 -39.01 23.54 18.23
C LEU A 461 -38.87 25.04 18.43
N THR A 462 -38.92 25.52 19.67
CA THR A 462 -38.70 26.94 20.00
C THR A 462 -37.25 27.22 20.38
N GLN A 463 -36.43 26.17 20.50
CA GLN A 463 -34.99 26.27 20.73
C GLN A 463 -34.25 25.13 20.02
N LEU A 464 -33.08 25.42 19.47
CA LEU A 464 -32.13 24.45 18.94
C LEU A 464 -30.72 24.77 19.44
N THR A 465 -30.15 23.87 20.23
CA THR A 465 -28.73 23.87 20.56
C THR A 465 -28.07 22.71 19.82
N TYR A 466 -27.13 23.01 18.92
CA TYR A 466 -26.56 21.99 18.03
C TYR A 466 -25.19 22.40 17.49
N THR A 467 -24.33 21.43 17.20
CA THR A 467 -23.05 21.64 16.52
C THR A 467 -23.08 20.98 15.15
N PHE A 468 -22.89 21.76 14.10
CA PHE A 468 -22.72 21.25 12.74
C PHE A 468 -21.26 21.01 12.42
N ASP A 469 -20.96 20.15 11.44
CA ASP A 469 -19.63 19.99 10.86
C ASP A 469 -19.65 20.21 9.34
N THR A 470 -18.52 20.65 8.79
CA THR A 470 -18.31 20.75 7.34
C THR A 470 -16.86 20.53 6.97
N LEU A 471 -16.67 19.89 5.81
CA LEU A 471 -15.37 19.54 5.23
C LEU A 471 -14.97 20.47 4.06
N HIS A 472 -15.83 21.45 3.71
CA HIS A 472 -15.66 22.29 2.50
C HIS A 472 -14.32 23.07 2.47
N ASN A 473 -13.73 23.35 3.63
CA ASN A 473 -12.50 24.14 3.76
C ASN A 473 -11.27 23.27 4.07
N TRP A 474 -11.33 21.96 3.83
CA TRP A 474 -10.20 21.05 4.06
C TRP A 474 -8.96 21.49 3.27
N GLY A 475 -7.84 21.67 3.97
CA GLY A 475 -6.57 22.16 3.43
C GLY A 475 -6.41 23.69 3.41
N GLU A 476 -7.48 24.47 3.65
CA GLU A 476 -7.35 25.94 3.71
C GLU A 476 -6.66 26.40 4.99
N ILE A 477 -5.95 27.53 4.90
CA ILE A 477 -5.31 28.17 6.06
C ILE A 477 -6.30 29.13 6.74
N SER A 478 -6.58 28.89 8.02
CA SER A 478 -7.65 29.55 8.80
C SER A 478 -7.59 31.08 8.87
N ASN A 479 -6.40 31.67 8.77
CA ASN A 479 -6.15 33.11 8.89
C ASN A 479 -5.83 33.80 7.55
N SER A 480 -6.02 33.12 6.42
CA SER A 480 -5.88 33.69 5.07
C SER A 480 -6.93 34.74 4.73
N GLY A 481 -8.02 34.83 5.50
CA GLY A 481 -9.14 35.74 5.29
C GLY A 481 -10.13 35.74 6.45
N GLN A 482 -11.34 36.25 6.21
CA GLN A 482 -12.42 36.31 7.21
C GLN A 482 -13.43 35.21 6.95
N TRP A 483 -13.79 34.48 8.00
CA TRP A 483 -14.94 33.59 8.00
C TRP A 483 -16.21 34.41 8.11
N THR A 484 -17.23 34.09 7.32
CA THR A 484 -18.49 34.84 7.31
C THR A 484 -19.67 33.92 7.59
N LEU A 485 -20.39 34.17 8.69
CA LEU A 485 -21.69 33.55 8.96
C LEU A 485 -22.80 34.50 8.53
N THR A 486 -23.58 34.09 7.52
CA THR A 486 -24.79 34.79 7.10
C THR A 486 -26.00 34.13 7.74
N VAL A 487 -26.80 34.93 8.44
CA VAL A 487 -28.01 34.50 9.13
C VAL A 487 -29.19 35.28 8.57
N ASN A 488 -30.21 34.58 8.12
CA ASN A 488 -31.47 35.17 7.71
C ASN A 488 -32.58 34.77 8.68
N ASN A 489 -33.31 35.75 9.20
CA ASN A 489 -34.53 35.53 9.96
C ASN A 489 -35.73 36.00 9.12
N ALA A 490 -36.40 35.07 8.43
CA ALA A 490 -37.65 35.33 7.71
C ALA A 490 -38.89 35.25 8.62
N ASN A 491 -38.73 34.93 9.91
CA ASN A 491 -39.85 34.84 10.84
C ASN A 491 -40.51 36.21 11.07
N ALA A 492 -41.78 36.16 11.48
CA ALA A 492 -42.50 37.30 12.03
C ALA A 492 -42.09 37.63 13.49
N ALA A 493 -41.38 36.74 14.18
CA ALA A 493 -40.90 36.94 15.56
C ALA A 493 -39.37 37.14 15.63
N GLU A 494 -38.90 37.64 16.77
CA GLU A 494 -37.47 37.75 17.04
C GLU A 494 -36.82 36.36 17.17
N VAL A 495 -35.58 36.26 16.68
CA VAL A 495 -34.70 35.10 16.87
C VAL A 495 -33.48 35.55 17.65
N ARG A 496 -33.10 34.78 18.65
CA ARG A 496 -31.86 34.98 19.41
C ARG A 496 -30.88 33.90 18.97
N LEU A 497 -29.66 34.31 18.62
CA LEU A 497 -28.61 33.41 18.17
C LEU A 497 -27.33 33.63 18.97
N ASP A 498 -26.81 32.55 19.55
CA ASP A 498 -25.39 32.43 19.87
C ASP A 498 -24.71 31.53 18.85
N ALA A 499 -23.57 31.96 18.32
CA ALA A 499 -22.84 31.21 17.31
C ALA A 499 -21.32 31.29 17.52
N SER A 500 -20.68 30.13 17.51
CA SER A 500 -19.22 30.00 17.56
C SER A 500 -18.71 28.97 16.57
N LEU A 501 -17.54 29.24 16.01
CA LEU A 501 -16.84 28.38 15.08
C LEU A 501 -15.63 27.75 15.77
N VAL A 502 -15.49 26.44 15.65
CA VAL A 502 -14.32 25.69 16.08
C VAL A 502 -13.67 25.06 14.86
N LEU A 503 -12.41 25.43 14.61
CA LEU A 503 -11.60 24.86 13.55
C LEU A 503 -10.69 23.79 14.13
N LEU A 504 -10.66 22.63 13.48
CA LEU A 504 -9.81 21.50 13.83
C LEU A 504 -8.92 21.16 12.62
N GLY A 505 -7.64 20.88 12.88
CA GLY A 505 -6.72 20.49 11.83
C GLY A 505 -5.28 20.43 12.30
N ASP A 506 -4.35 20.61 11.37
CA ASP A 506 -2.92 20.64 11.65
C ASP A 506 -2.45 22.05 12.01
N ALA A 507 -1.37 22.12 12.79
CA ALA A 507 -0.60 23.34 12.90
C ALA A 507 -0.10 23.73 11.50
N ALA A 508 -0.22 25.01 11.13
CA ALA A 508 0.39 25.50 9.90
C ALA A 508 1.92 25.48 10.07
N GLY A 509 2.60 24.57 9.36
CA GLY A 509 4.06 24.38 9.43
C GLY A 509 4.82 25.03 8.27
N ALA A 510 6.16 24.95 8.34
CA ALA A 510 7.04 25.22 7.20
C ALA A 510 7.08 23.96 6.30
N GLY A 511 7.09 24.16 4.98
CA GLY A 511 7.05 23.07 4.01
C GLY A 511 5.64 22.51 3.76
N GLU A 512 5.14 22.74 2.55
CA GLU A 512 3.92 22.10 2.01
C GLU A 512 4.18 20.68 1.46
N THR A 513 3.18 19.80 1.61
CA THR A 513 3.12 18.49 0.94
C THR A 513 2.12 18.58 -0.20
N PHE A 514 2.57 18.44 -1.44
CA PHE A 514 1.74 18.47 -2.64
C PHE A 514 1.38 17.05 -3.04
N ILE A 515 0.08 16.74 -3.06
CA ILE A 515 -0.42 15.41 -3.37
C ILE A 515 -0.97 15.38 -4.81
N TYR A 516 -0.50 14.41 -5.59
CA TYR A 516 -0.97 14.14 -6.94
C TYR A 516 -1.57 12.73 -7.05
N THR A 517 -2.62 12.63 -7.87
CA THR A 517 -3.37 11.42 -8.18
C THR A 517 -3.61 11.34 -9.69
N ASP A 518 -4.09 10.19 -10.18
CA ASP A 518 -4.46 10.04 -11.60
C ASP A 518 -5.53 11.04 -12.09
N ASP A 519 -6.34 11.61 -11.19
CA ASP A 519 -7.29 12.68 -11.53
C ASP A 519 -6.60 13.94 -12.08
N TYR A 520 -5.32 14.13 -11.77
CA TYR A 520 -4.53 15.24 -12.31
C TYR A 520 -4.45 15.22 -13.84
N ALA A 521 -4.47 14.05 -14.47
CA ALA A 521 -4.48 13.92 -15.93
C ALA A 521 -5.63 14.72 -16.57
N ARG A 522 -6.81 14.66 -15.95
CA ARG A 522 -8.00 15.41 -16.40
C ARG A 522 -7.96 16.86 -15.95
N LEU A 523 -7.63 17.11 -14.68
CA LEU A 523 -7.70 18.44 -14.08
C LEU A 523 -6.60 19.38 -14.61
N GLY A 524 -5.35 18.93 -14.66
CA GLY A 524 -4.22 19.71 -15.17
C GLY A 524 -4.33 20.00 -16.67
N ALA A 525 -4.99 19.11 -17.44
CA ALA A 525 -5.31 19.37 -18.84
C ALA A 525 -6.44 20.40 -19.03
N ALA A 526 -7.37 20.51 -18.07
CA ALA A 526 -8.50 21.42 -18.13
C ALA A 526 -8.20 22.82 -17.57
N GLU A 527 -7.31 22.90 -16.56
CA GLU A 527 -7.03 24.11 -15.78
C GLU A 527 -5.53 24.39 -15.79
N ALA A 528 -5.07 25.28 -16.69
CA ALA A 528 -3.64 25.53 -16.91
C ALA A 528 -2.88 25.98 -15.64
N ASP A 529 -3.56 26.65 -14.70
CA ASP A 529 -2.95 27.09 -13.44
C ASP A 529 -2.54 25.92 -12.54
N ARG A 530 -3.20 24.76 -12.66
CA ARG A 530 -2.82 23.54 -11.92
C ARG A 530 -1.49 22.95 -12.37
N ALA A 531 -1.05 23.28 -13.59
CA ALA A 531 0.23 22.85 -14.13
C ALA A 531 1.42 23.66 -13.60
N ILE A 532 1.21 24.58 -12.67
CA ILE A 532 2.26 25.39 -12.06
C ILE A 532 2.36 25.03 -10.58
N LEU A 533 3.43 24.33 -10.21
CA LEU A 533 3.71 23.99 -8.83
C LEU A 533 4.45 25.14 -8.15
N GLY A 534 3.79 25.77 -7.17
CA GLY A 534 4.38 26.80 -6.32
C GLY A 534 3.89 26.67 -4.88
N ALA A 535 4.69 27.16 -3.94
CA ALA A 535 4.37 27.15 -2.52
C ALA A 535 4.12 28.56 -1.98
N THR A 536 3.32 28.63 -0.92
CA THR A 536 3.09 29.86 -0.14
C THR A 536 4.02 29.97 1.08
N THR A 537 4.71 28.88 1.40
CA THR A 537 5.61 28.74 2.55
C THR A 537 7.07 28.57 2.12
N VAL A 538 8.00 28.80 3.05
CA VAL A 538 9.42 28.46 2.85
C VAL A 538 9.56 26.94 3.02
N GLY A 539 10.25 26.30 2.07
CA GLY A 539 10.54 24.87 2.09
C GLY A 539 11.52 24.44 3.20
N PRO A 540 11.98 23.18 3.18
CA PRO A 540 11.77 22.23 2.09
C PRO A 540 10.37 21.61 2.03
N HIS A 541 9.93 21.26 0.83
CA HIS A 541 8.60 20.72 0.50
C HIS A 541 8.64 19.21 0.26
N THR A 542 7.45 18.60 0.17
CA THR A 542 7.29 17.23 -0.33
C THR A 542 6.42 17.24 -1.58
N LEU A 543 6.88 16.62 -2.66
CA LEU A 543 6.04 16.28 -3.81
C LEU A 543 5.71 14.79 -3.69
N ASN A 544 4.43 14.46 -3.56
CA ASN A 544 3.98 13.08 -3.45
C ASN A 544 2.95 12.73 -4.54
N ALA A 545 3.41 11.92 -5.48
CA ALA A 545 2.67 11.34 -6.59
C ALA A 545 2.53 9.81 -6.45
N ALA A 546 2.56 9.26 -5.23
CA ALA A 546 2.42 7.81 -5.01
C ALA A 546 1.10 7.26 -5.57
N ALA A 547 0.05 8.08 -5.60
CA ALA A 547 -1.26 7.73 -6.16
C ALA A 547 -1.38 7.95 -7.69
N VAL A 548 -0.25 8.08 -8.40
CA VAL A 548 -0.19 8.16 -9.87
C VAL A 548 0.28 6.81 -10.42
N THR A 549 -0.46 6.26 -11.39
CA THR A 549 -0.16 4.93 -11.94
C THR A 549 0.62 4.96 -13.26
N SER A 550 0.72 6.13 -13.89
CA SER A 550 1.53 6.34 -15.08
C SER A 550 2.95 6.81 -14.74
N ASP A 551 3.86 6.63 -15.68
CA ASP A 551 5.22 7.18 -15.62
C ASP A 551 5.22 8.67 -15.23
N THR A 552 6.00 8.97 -14.21
CA THR A 552 6.25 10.31 -13.66
C THR A 552 7.70 10.68 -13.94
N THR A 553 7.91 11.87 -14.47
CA THR A 553 9.25 12.45 -14.64
C THR A 553 9.38 13.68 -13.75
N ILE A 554 10.44 13.79 -12.98
CA ILE A 554 10.79 14.97 -12.19
C ILE A 554 12.24 15.33 -12.49
N ASP A 555 12.49 16.55 -12.95
CA ASP A 555 13.83 17.10 -13.16
C ASP A 555 13.92 18.43 -12.41
N LEU A 556 14.48 18.37 -11.20
CA LEU A 556 14.66 19.54 -10.34
C LEU A 556 15.68 20.52 -10.93
N SER A 557 16.68 20.02 -11.67
CA SER A 557 17.69 20.84 -12.34
C SER A 557 17.10 21.73 -13.45
N GLN A 558 16.03 21.26 -14.10
CA GLN A 558 15.30 22.00 -15.12
C GLN A 558 14.03 22.68 -14.60
N HIS A 559 13.67 22.45 -13.34
CA HIS A 559 12.41 22.89 -12.74
C HIS A 559 11.17 22.43 -13.53
N MET A 560 11.18 21.16 -13.95
CA MET A 560 10.12 20.57 -14.77
C MET A 560 9.71 19.21 -14.23
N ALA A 561 8.44 18.87 -14.38
CA ALA A 561 7.93 17.54 -14.16
C ALA A 561 6.90 17.16 -15.23
N THR A 562 6.64 15.87 -15.38
CA THR A 562 5.46 15.33 -16.06
C THR A 562 4.81 14.36 -15.09
N ILE A 563 3.60 14.70 -14.63
CA ILE A 563 2.87 13.92 -13.61
C ILE A 563 1.51 13.56 -14.21
N ALA A 564 1.12 12.28 -14.16
CA ALA A 564 -0.12 11.80 -14.79
C ALA A 564 -0.25 12.22 -16.28
N GLY A 565 0.87 12.31 -17.00
CA GLY A 565 0.93 12.79 -18.39
C GLY A 565 0.80 14.31 -18.59
N VAL A 566 0.70 15.10 -17.51
CA VAL A 566 0.61 16.57 -17.57
C VAL A 566 1.98 17.20 -17.31
N ALA A 567 2.47 17.96 -18.29
CA ALA A 567 3.68 18.77 -18.13
C ALA A 567 3.44 19.85 -17.06
N THR A 568 4.23 19.82 -16.00
CA THR A 568 4.11 20.64 -14.81
C THR A 568 5.38 21.46 -14.63
N THR A 569 5.24 22.77 -14.53
CA THR A 569 6.37 23.67 -14.23
C THR A 569 6.56 23.76 -12.73
N ILE A 570 7.78 23.53 -12.26
CA ILE A 570 8.17 23.71 -10.87
C ILE A 570 8.64 25.15 -10.69
N GLY A 571 8.11 25.86 -9.68
CA GLY A 571 8.58 27.21 -9.37
C GLY A 571 10.07 27.20 -9.02
N SER A 572 10.84 28.18 -9.51
CA SER A 572 12.29 28.22 -9.31
C SER A 572 12.75 28.45 -7.87
N SER A 573 11.84 28.81 -6.96
CA SER A 573 12.09 28.92 -5.53
C SER A 573 11.76 27.65 -4.74
N MET A 574 11.22 26.63 -5.42
CA MET A 574 10.85 25.37 -4.78
C MET A 574 12.10 24.57 -4.45
N VAL A 575 12.16 24.08 -3.22
CA VAL A 575 13.19 23.15 -2.73
C VAL A 575 12.47 22.00 -2.05
N PHE A 576 12.91 20.76 -2.29
CA PHE A 576 12.23 19.56 -1.82
C PHE A 576 13.11 18.81 -0.82
N ALA A 577 12.50 18.33 0.26
CA ALA A 577 13.12 17.36 1.16
C ALA A 577 12.75 15.93 0.74
N SER A 578 11.62 15.78 0.04
CA SER A 578 11.19 14.47 -0.42
C SER A 578 10.47 14.52 -1.75
N LEU A 579 10.79 13.56 -2.60
CA LEU A 579 10.12 13.26 -3.86
C LEU A 579 9.56 11.84 -3.77
N VAL A 580 8.29 11.68 -4.06
CA VAL A 580 7.61 10.39 -4.01
C VAL A 580 6.87 10.19 -5.33
N THR A 581 7.16 9.11 -6.03
CA THR A 581 6.48 8.69 -7.28
C THR A 581 5.77 7.35 -7.08
N GLY A 582 5.18 6.81 -8.14
CA GLY A 582 4.07 5.87 -8.06
C GLY A 582 4.36 4.50 -8.66
N ASP A 583 3.38 3.94 -9.37
CA ASP A 583 3.48 2.59 -9.94
C ASP A 583 4.02 2.59 -11.40
N GLY A 584 4.42 3.76 -11.92
CA GLY A 584 4.95 3.96 -13.26
C GLY A 584 6.40 3.52 -13.41
N ASN A 585 6.97 3.67 -14.62
CA ASN A 585 8.42 3.62 -14.81
C ASN A 585 8.95 5.05 -14.68
N ASP A 586 9.32 5.43 -13.46
CA ASP A 586 9.55 6.81 -13.12
C ASP A 586 11.00 7.26 -13.40
N THR A 587 11.19 8.54 -13.68
CA THR A 587 12.51 9.13 -13.90
C THR A 587 12.68 10.38 -13.03
N LEU A 588 13.66 10.37 -12.14
CA LEU A 588 13.93 11.44 -11.21
C LEU A 588 15.36 11.95 -11.37
N VAL A 589 15.52 13.27 -11.45
CA VAL A 589 16.79 13.97 -11.43
C VAL A 589 16.74 15.04 -10.33
N GLY A 590 17.55 14.83 -9.30
CA GLY A 590 17.70 15.71 -8.16
C GLY A 590 18.51 16.98 -8.47
N ASP A 591 18.77 17.78 -7.45
CA ASP A 591 19.51 19.03 -7.55
C ASP A 591 20.81 19.04 -6.73
N ALA A 592 21.03 20.06 -5.90
CA ALA A 592 22.20 20.14 -5.02
C ALA A 592 21.84 19.99 -3.53
N GLY A 593 20.56 19.72 -3.23
CA GLY A 593 20.03 19.58 -1.89
C GLY A 593 19.75 18.13 -1.50
N ASP A 594 19.97 17.83 -0.23
CA ASP A 594 19.74 16.51 0.37
C ASP A 594 18.25 16.08 0.23
N THR A 595 17.99 15.09 -0.62
CA THR A 595 16.63 14.66 -0.99
C THR A 595 16.40 13.19 -0.62
N THR A 596 15.26 12.92 0.03
CA THR A 596 14.76 11.56 0.18
C THR A 596 13.82 11.21 -0.97
N VAL A 597 14.14 10.17 -1.73
CA VAL A 597 13.36 9.73 -2.89
C VAL A 597 12.64 8.42 -2.57
N PHE A 598 11.37 8.34 -2.92
CA PHE A 598 10.62 7.09 -3.03
C PHE A 598 10.20 6.90 -4.48
N SER A 599 10.78 5.92 -5.16
CA SER A 599 10.56 5.66 -6.59
C SER A 599 9.36 4.75 -6.86
N GLY A 600 8.82 4.07 -5.85
CA GLY A 600 7.64 3.22 -5.99
C GLY A 600 7.90 1.90 -6.71
N ARG A 601 6.93 1.46 -7.52
CA ARG A 601 7.01 0.20 -8.29
C ARG A 601 7.56 0.48 -9.68
N GLY A 602 7.70 -0.55 -10.51
CA GLY A 602 8.12 -0.38 -11.90
C GLY A 602 9.64 -0.31 -12.08
N ILE A 603 10.07 0.07 -13.28
CA ILE A 603 11.49 0.23 -13.61
C ILE A 603 11.82 1.71 -13.55
N ASN A 604 12.57 2.11 -12.53
CA ASN A 604 12.80 3.52 -12.21
C ASN A 604 14.25 3.91 -12.49
N THR A 605 14.45 5.16 -12.87
CA THR A 605 15.78 5.79 -12.95
C THR A 605 15.83 6.95 -11.99
N VAL A 606 16.75 6.92 -11.03
CA VAL A 606 16.88 7.93 -9.98
C VAL A 606 18.31 8.44 -9.97
N ASP A 607 18.48 9.71 -10.33
CA ASP A 607 19.71 10.45 -10.12
C ASP A 607 19.51 11.41 -8.94
N GLY A 608 20.18 11.20 -7.80
CA GLY A 608 20.07 12.11 -6.65
C GLY A 608 20.72 13.48 -6.91
N GLY A 609 21.66 13.54 -7.87
CA GLY A 609 22.38 14.76 -8.17
C GLY A 609 23.55 14.98 -7.21
N ALA A 610 23.64 16.18 -6.63
CA ALA A 610 24.61 16.49 -5.60
C ALA A 610 23.90 16.67 -4.25
N GLY A 611 24.56 16.31 -3.16
CA GLY A 611 23.96 16.36 -1.84
C GLY A 611 24.24 15.06 -1.11
N ALA A 612 23.52 14.84 -0.01
CA ALA A 612 23.39 13.53 0.61
C ALA A 612 21.97 13.02 0.38
N ASP A 613 21.80 12.21 -0.65
CA ASP A 613 20.52 11.73 -1.13
C ASP A 613 20.24 10.31 -0.63
N THR A 614 18.97 10.02 -0.41
CA THR A 614 18.53 8.75 0.18
C THR A 614 17.40 8.15 -0.64
N LEU A 615 17.54 6.90 -1.08
CA LEU A 615 16.42 6.12 -1.59
C LEU A 615 15.69 5.44 -0.43
N TRP A 616 14.39 5.70 -0.31
CA TRP A 616 13.50 5.07 0.66
C TRP A 616 12.80 3.85 0.04
N LEU A 617 12.82 2.74 0.76
CA LEU A 617 12.30 1.43 0.39
C LEU A 617 11.30 0.92 1.46
N LEU A 618 10.21 0.28 1.03
CA LEU A 618 9.15 -0.20 1.94
C LEU A 618 9.47 -1.52 2.63
N LYS A 619 10.38 -2.31 2.06
CA LYS A 619 10.68 -3.66 2.54
C LYS A 619 12.03 -3.69 3.27
N GLY A 620 12.28 -4.79 3.96
CA GLY A 620 13.55 -5.00 4.65
C GLY A 620 14.70 -5.27 3.67
N VAL A 621 15.94 -5.10 4.12
CA VAL A 621 17.14 -5.28 3.27
C VAL A 621 17.20 -6.64 2.57
N GLY A 622 16.69 -7.70 3.22
CA GLY A 622 16.66 -9.06 2.68
C GLY A 622 15.66 -9.30 1.54
N GLU A 623 14.80 -8.33 1.23
CA GLU A 623 13.87 -8.38 0.10
C GLU A 623 14.42 -7.72 -1.17
N TYR A 624 15.67 -7.23 -1.12
CA TYR A 624 16.32 -6.56 -2.24
C TYR A 624 17.62 -7.25 -2.64
N LEU A 625 17.92 -7.19 -3.94
CA LEU A 625 19.18 -7.60 -4.51
C LEU A 625 19.86 -6.40 -5.17
N GLN A 626 21.09 -6.12 -4.78
CA GLN A 626 21.93 -5.13 -5.44
C GLN A 626 22.75 -5.77 -6.56
N ALA A 627 22.67 -5.18 -7.75
CA ALA A 627 23.59 -5.35 -8.87
C ALA A 627 24.14 -3.97 -9.28
N GLY A 628 25.21 -3.90 -10.07
CA GLY A 628 25.85 -2.62 -10.40
C GLY A 628 26.54 -1.99 -9.17
N TYR A 629 27.72 -1.40 -9.39
CA TYR A 629 28.58 -0.90 -8.32
C TYR A 629 29.32 0.36 -8.76
N GLY A 630 29.65 1.22 -7.79
CA GLY A 630 30.30 2.49 -8.06
C GLY A 630 29.27 3.57 -8.41
N THR A 631 29.34 4.12 -9.62
CA THR A 631 28.52 5.29 -10.01
C THR A 631 27.08 4.95 -10.41
N GLU A 632 26.81 3.70 -10.73
CA GLU A 632 25.48 3.20 -11.11
C GLU A 632 25.19 1.93 -10.32
N ILE A 633 24.05 1.91 -9.64
CA ILE A 633 23.58 0.79 -8.81
C ILE A 633 22.20 0.40 -9.31
N VAL A 634 21.95 -0.89 -9.49
CA VAL A 634 20.64 -1.44 -9.84
C VAL A 634 20.12 -2.24 -8.65
N LEU A 635 19.03 -1.78 -8.06
CA LEU A 635 18.35 -2.45 -6.96
C LEU A 635 17.12 -3.18 -7.47
N TYR A 636 17.05 -4.48 -7.24
CA TYR A 636 15.90 -5.31 -7.59
C TYR A 636 15.07 -5.62 -6.34
N GLY A 637 13.79 -5.25 -6.36
CA GLY A 637 12.78 -5.73 -5.42
C GLY A 637 11.76 -6.61 -6.12
N ALA A 638 10.81 -7.18 -5.35
CA ALA A 638 9.78 -8.05 -5.92
C ALA A 638 8.88 -7.35 -6.96
N ALA A 639 8.69 -6.03 -6.83
CA ALA A 639 7.83 -5.23 -7.70
C ALA A 639 8.54 -4.00 -8.32
N SER A 640 9.83 -3.79 -8.03
CA SER A 640 10.62 -2.66 -8.53
C SER A 640 11.97 -3.09 -9.08
N GLN A 641 12.47 -2.31 -10.03
CA GLN A 641 13.86 -2.30 -10.43
C GLN A 641 14.32 -0.84 -10.49
N ASP A 642 15.17 -0.43 -9.58
CA ASP A 642 15.61 0.96 -9.44
C ASP A 642 17.06 1.10 -9.92
N ILE A 643 17.28 1.92 -10.95
CA ILE A 643 18.60 2.28 -11.47
C ILE A 643 19.01 3.60 -10.85
N LEU A 644 20.06 3.59 -10.04
CA LEU A 644 20.43 4.64 -9.12
C LEU A 644 21.79 5.23 -9.49
N THR A 645 21.85 6.55 -9.54
CA THR A 645 23.09 7.34 -9.59
C THR A 645 23.01 8.45 -8.55
N GLY A 646 24.14 8.85 -7.95
CA GLY A 646 24.17 9.94 -6.97
C GLY A 646 23.25 9.72 -5.75
N ILE A 647 23.10 8.47 -5.29
CA ILE A 647 22.38 8.12 -4.07
C ILE A 647 23.40 7.61 -3.05
N GLU A 648 23.51 8.29 -1.90
CA GLU A 648 24.49 7.96 -0.87
C GLU A 648 23.94 6.97 0.17
N ALA A 649 22.62 6.87 0.33
CA ALA A 649 22.02 5.99 1.31
C ALA A 649 20.76 5.26 0.82
N LEU A 650 20.55 4.04 1.34
CA LEU A 650 19.32 3.28 1.19
C LEU A 650 18.63 3.16 2.56
N LYS A 651 17.37 3.59 2.65
CA LYS A 651 16.55 3.47 3.86
C LYS A 651 15.51 2.37 3.66
N PHE A 652 15.79 1.21 4.23
CA PHE A 652 14.88 0.06 4.30
C PHE A 652 13.91 0.18 5.49
N ALA A 653 12.93 -0.71 5.56
CA ALA A 653 12.00 -0.78 6.69
C ALA A 653 12.69 -1.20 8.01
N ASP A 654 13.79 -1.95 7.93
CA ASP A 654 14.52 -2.52 9.06
C ASP A 654 15.85 -1.82 9.36
N GLY A 655 16.23 -0.79 8.60
CA GLY A 655 17.43 0.01 8.87
C GLY A 655 17.84 0.93 7.72
N THR A 656 18.95 1.64 7.92
CA THR A 656 19.54 2.52 6.90
C THR A 656 20.96 2.09 6.60
N LEU A 657 21.26 1.98 5.31
CA LEU A 657 22.55 1.65 4.76
C LEU A 657 23.15 2.89 4.09
N THR A 658 24.45 3.10 4.24
CA THR A 658 25.19 4.15 3.52
C THR A 658 26.24 3.46 2.66
N PHE A 659 26.37 3.89 1.41
CA PHE A 659 27.33 3.27 0.50
C PHE A 659 28.77 3.62 0.90
N GLY A 660 29.61 2.59 0.94
CA GLY A 660 31.06 2.73 0.98
C GLY A 660 31.66 3.23 -0.33
N THR A 661 32.99 3.25 -0.35
CA THR A 661 33.81 3.67 -1.50
C THR A 661 34.34 2.50 -2.33
N ASP A 662 34.33 1.29 -1.78
CA ASP A 662 34.87 0.10 -2.44
C ASP A 662 33.78 -0.66 -3.23
N PRO A 663 33.82 -0.67 -4.58
CA PRO A 663 32.84 -1.37 -5.40
C PRO A 663 32.92 -2.91 -5.30
N MET A 664 33.93 -3.48 -4.64
CA MET A 664 34.02 -4.93 -4.42
C MET A 664 33.34 -5.38 -3.13
N VAL A 665 32.85 -4.46 -2.31
CA VAL A 665 32.00 -4.76 -1.15
C VAL A 665 30.54 -4.47 -1.52
N ASN A 666 29.72 -5.52 -1.59
CA ASN A 666 28.29 -5.38 -1.83
C ASN A 666 27.58 -5.05 -0.52
N GLU A 667 27.20 -3.79 -0.36
CA GLU A 667 26.57 -3.25 0.84
C GLU A 667 25.27 -3.99 1.20
N VAL A 668 24.36 -4.20 0.24
CA VAL A 668 23.07 -4.89 0.50
C VAL A 668 23.29 -6.35 0.91
N PHE A 669 24.18 -7.07 0.22
CA PHE A 669 24.56 -8.44 0.55
C PHE A 669 25.18 -8.51 1.95
N TYR A 670 26.10 -7.59 2.26
CA TYR A 670 26.80 -7.56 3.54
C TYR A 670 25.85 -7.28 4.69
N ALA A 671 24.94 -6.32 4.52
CA ALA A 671 23.90 -6.00 5.50
C ALA A 671 22.94 -7.17 5.73
N PHE A 672 22.50 -7.84 4.65
CA PHE A 672 21.62 -9.01 4.75
C PHE A 672 22.29 -10.20 5.46
N ARG A 673 23.58 -10.47 5.17
CA ARG A 673 24.33 -11.57 5.80
C ARG A 673 24.69 -11.29 7.25
N ASN A 674 24.80 -10.02 7.63
CA ASN A 674 25.25 -9.58 8.95
C ASN A 674 24.24 -8.60 9.59
N PRO A 675 23.04 -9.08 9.98
CA PRO A 675 21.94 -8.22 10.43
C PRO A 675 22.25 -7.44 11.72
N ASP A 676 23.17 -7.93 12.55
CA ASP A 676 23.65 -7.24 13.74
C ASP A 676 24.52 -6.02 13.39
N LEU A 677 25.37 -6.13 12.37
CA LEU A 677 26.16 -5.01 11.84
C LEU A 677 25.27 -3.97 11.15
N PHE A 678 24.27 -4.43 10.37
CA PHE A 678 23.28 -3.57 9.74
C PHE A 678 22.48 -2.77 10.78
N ALA A 679 21.99 -3.43 11.83
CA ALA A 679 21.30 -2.77 12.93
C ALA A 679 22.19 -1.77 13.69
N ALA A 680 23.51 -1.95 13.67
CA ALA A 680 24.48 -1.03 14.25
C ALA A 680 24.85 0.16 13.35
N GLY A 681 24.36 0.21 12.10
CA GLY A 681 24.66 1.28 11.13
C GLY A 681 26.12 1.30 10.68
N VAL A 682 26.75 0.12 10.62
CA VAL A 682 28.15 -0.03 10.21
C VAL A 682 28.25 0.02 8.69
N VAL A 683 29.18 0.82 8.17
CA VAL A 683 29.50 0.87 6.72
C VAL A 683 30.31 -0.37 6.35
N ALA A 684 29.85 -1.14 5.35
CA ALA A 684 30.37 -2.49 5.11
C ALA A 684 31.83 -2.48 4.66
N ASP A 685 32.24 -1.56 3.78
CA ASP A 685 33.61 -1.51 3.27
C ASP A 685 34.63 -1.21 4.38
N VAL A 686 34.34 -0.24 5.26
CA VAL A 686 35.16 0.09 6.44
C VAL A 686 35.27 -1.12 7.36
N HIS A 687 34.14 -1.76 7.68
CA HIS A 687 34.13 -2.91 8.58
C HIS A 687 34.89 -4.09 8.00
N TYR A 688 34.61 -4.41 6.74
CA TYR A 688 35.27 -5.50 6.05
C TYR A 688 36.78 -5.27 6.03
N ALA A 689 37.24 -4.07 5.67
CA ALA A 689 38.66 -3.71 5.62
C ALA A 689 39.38 -3.84 6.97
N ASP A 690 38.75 -3.38 8.05
CA ASP A 690 39.35 -3.34 9.38
C ASP A 690 39.34 -4.71 10.09
N VAL A 691 38.19 -5.40 10.09
CA VAL A 691 37.96 -6.59 10.91
C VAL A 691 37.19 -7.70 10.21
N GLY A 692 36.26 -7.39 9.30
CA GLY A 692 35.34 -8.40 8.73
C GLY A 692 36.07 -9.52 7.99
N TRP A 693 37.16 -9.22 7.28
CA TRP A 693 37.96 -10.27 6.64
C TRP A 693 38.65 -11.21 7.64
N ARG A 694 38.94 -10.74 8.87
CA ARG A 694 39.52 -11.57 9.94
C ARG A 694 38.48 -12.45 10.62
N GLU A 695 37.22 -12.02 10.55
CA GLU A 695 36.07 -12.79 11.01
C GLU A 695 35.60 -13.81 9.98
N GLY A 696 36.18 -13.79 8.77
CA GLY A 696 35.83 -14.69 7.68
C GLY A 696 34.53 -14.33 6.99
N LEU A 697 34.04 -13.10 7.16
CA LEU A 697 32.86 -12.59 6.48
C LEU A 697 33.17 -12.36 4.99
N ASP A 698 32.18 -12.52 4.12
CA ASP A 698 32.35 -12.35 2.67
C ASP A 698 31.93 -10.94 2.25
N PRO A 699 32.72 -10.24 1.40
CA PRO A 699 32.41 -8.88 0.97
C PRO A 699 31.30 -8.84 -0.10
N ASN A 700 31.10 -9.94 -0.85
CA ASN A 700 30.06 -10.08 -1.87
C ASN A 700 29.79 -11.58 -2.14
N ALA A 701 28.79 -11.90 -2.97
CA ALA A 701 28.39 -13.28 -3.25
C ALA A 701 29.40 -14.11 -4.08
N TRP A 702 30.43 -13.47 -4.65
CA TRP A 702 31.41 -14.08 -5.55
C TRP A 702 32.83 -14.06 -5.00
N PHE A 703 33.03 -13.64 -3.76
CA PHE A 703 34.30 -13.68 -3.05
C PHE A 703 34.12 -14.41 -1.71
N ASP A 704 34.82 -15.52 -1.52
CA ASP A 704 34.81 -16.27 -0.26
C ASP A 704 36.11 -15.98 0.49
N THR A 705 36.01 -15.20 1.57
CA THR A 705 37.16 -14.73 2.35
C THR A 705 37.94 -15.89 2.94
N SER A 706 37.22 -16.86 3.51
CA SER A 706 37.82 -17.98 4.24
C SER A 706 38.47 -18.96 3.27
N ALA A 707 37.79 -19.29 2.18
CA ALA A 707 38.29 -20.18 1.14
C ALA A 707 39.47 -19.56 0.38
N TYR A 708 39.43 -18.26 0.07
CA TYR A 708 40.53 -17.58 -0.61
C TYR A 708 41.80 -17.60 0.24
N LEU A 709 41.71 -17.28 1.54
CA LEU A 709 42.88 -17.35 2.44
C LEU A 709 43.40 -18.79 2.59
N ALA A 710 42.51 -19.78 2.61
CA ALA A 710 42.89 -21.17 2.77
C ALA A 710 43.57 -21.75 1.52
N LYS A 711 43.10 -21.38 0.31
CA LYS A 711 43.75 -21.73 -0.98
C LYS A 711 45.09 -21.01 -1.16
N ASN A 712 45.23 -19.82 -0.57
CA ASN A 712 46.38 -18.93 -0.74
C ASN A 712 47.17 -18.75 0.57
N PRO A 713 47.90 -19.80 1.02
CA PRO A 713 48.57 -19.80 2.32
C PRO A 713 49.67 -18.74 2.45
N ASP A 714 50.23 -18.26 1.32
CA ASP A 714 51.16 -17.14 1.28
C ASP A 714 50.50 -15.81 1.72
N VAL A 715 49.26 -15.57 1.27
CA VAL A 715 48.46 -14.40 1.65
C VAL A 715 48.06 -14.47 3.13
N ALA A 716 47.60 -15.64 3.57
CA ALA A 716 47.25 -15.89 4.97
C ALA A 716 48.45 -15.70 5.90
N ALA A 717 49.63 -16.23 5.53
CA ALA A 717 50.86 -16.08 6.32
C ALA A 717 51.36 -14.63 6.38
N ALA A 718 51.13 -13.86 5.30
CA ALA A 718 51.45 -12.43 5.27
C ALA A 718 50.47 -11.57 6.09
N GLY A 719 49.29 -12.10 6.45
CA GLY A 719 48.26 -11.39 7.20
C GLY A 719 47.68 -10.19 6.44
N ILE A 720 47.64 -10.29 5.12
CA ILE A 720 47.10 -9.27 4.20
C ILE A 720 45.60 -9.51 4.04
N ASN A 721 44.82 -8.43 3.96
CA ASN A 721 43.39 -8.54 3.62
C ASN A 721 43.24 -9.25 2.26
N PRO A 722 42.47 -10.35 2.18
CA PRO A 722 42.39 -11.17 0.96
C PRO A 722 41.76 -10.42 -0.23
N LEU A 723 40.80 -9.52 0.00
CA LEU A 723 40.19 -8.73 -1.08
C LEU A 723 41.21 -7.74 -1.66
N VAL A 724 41.92 -7.02 -0.78
CA VAL A 724 43.01 -6.11 -1.19
C VAL A 724 44.11 -6.85 -1.94
N HIS A 725 44.46 -8.07 -1.50
CA HIS A 725 45.41 -8.91 -2.23
C HIS A 725 44.88 -9.27 -3.62
N TYR A 726 43.62 -9.70 -3.72
CA TYR A 726 43.00 -10.08 -4.98
C TYR A 726 43.01 -8.92 -5.99
N GLU A 727 42.53 -7.74 -5.58
CA GLU A 727 42.49 -6.52 -6.39
C GLU A 727 43.87 -6.10 -6.94
N GLN A 728 44.89 -6.21 -6.09
CA GLN A 728 46.23 -5.72 -6.42
C GLN A 728 47.08 -6.76 -7.14
N ASN A 729 46.87 -8.05 -6.86
CA ASN A 729 47.76 -9.15 -7.27
C ASN A 729 46.97 -10.36 -7.80
N GLY A 730 45.98 -10.82 -7.03
CA GLY A 730 45.37 -12.13 -7.23
C GLY A 730 44.71 -12.35 -8.60
N TRP A 731 43.93 -11.39 -9.11
CA TRP A 731 43.21 -11.61 -10.36
C TRP A 731 44.14 -11.75 -11.57
N TRP A 732 45.24 -10.98 -11.65
CA TRP A 732 46.20 -11.10 -12.75
C TRP A 732 47.21 -12.23 -12.54
N GLU A 733 47.32 -12.75 -11.33
CA GLU A 733 47.95 -14.04 -11.03
C GLU A 733 47.03 -15.25 -11.35
N GLY A 734 45.77 -15.01 -11.74
CA GLY A 734 44.79 -16.06 -12.05
C GLY A 734 44.22 -16.76 -10.81
N ARG A 735 44.22 -16.12 -9.63
CA ARG A 735 43.69 -16.69 -8.39
C ARG A 735 42.19 -16.45 -8.29
N ASP A 736 41.39 -17.52 -8.32
CA ASP A 736 39.92 -17.41 -8.22
C ASP A 736 39.45 -16.92 -6.84
N PRO A 737 38.50 -15.97 -6.79
CA PRO A 737 37.99 -15.37 -5.55
C PRO A 737 37.00 -16.26 -4.79
N SER A 738 36.29 -17.15 -5.48
CA SER A 738 35.37 -18.14 -4.88
C SER A 738 35.11 -19.27 -5.86
N VAL A 739 34.40 -20.31 -5.43
CA VAL A 739 33.94 -21.39 -6.31
C VAL A 739 32.99 -20.92 -7.42
N ASN A 740 32.33 -19.77 -7.25
CA ASN A 740 31.31 -19.25 -8.15
C ASN A 740 31.86 -18.32 -9.23
N PHE A 741 33.18 -18.13 -9.29
CA PHE A 741 33.79 -17.19 -10.21
C PHE A 741 35.17 -17.69 -10.66
N ASP A 742 35.25 -18.13 -11.91
CA ASP A 742 36.51 -18.52 -12.54
C ASP A 742 37.11 -17.34 -13.31
N VAL A 743 38.27 -16.87 -12.84
CA VAL A 743 38.92 -15.67 -13.41
C VAL A 743 39.32 -15.90 -14.87
N SER A 744 39.82 -17.10 -15.17
CA SER A 744 40.39 -17.41 -16.48
C SER A 744 39.29 -17.66 -17.51
N LEU A 745 38.25 -18.43 -17.15
CA LEU A 745 37.08 -18.66 -18.00
C LEU A 745 36.29 -17.37 -18.23
N TYR A 746 36.12 -16.54 -17.20
CA TYR A 746 35.44 -15.25 -17.38
C TYR A 746 36.14 -14.39 -18.43
N LEU A 747 37.47 -14.26 -18.36
CA LEU A 747 38.24 -13.49 -19.35
C LEU A 747 38.22 -14.15 -20.75
N ALA A 748 38.19 -15.48 -20.83
CA ALA A 748 38.09 -16.21 -22.09
C ALA A 748 36.74 -15.97 -22.79
N PHE A 749 35.63 -16.00 -22.03
CA PHE A 749 34.29 -15.73 -22.56
C PHE A 749 34.03 -14.24 -22.82
N ASN A 750 34.80 -13.36 -22.18
CA ASN A 750 34.66 -11.91 -22.28
C ASN A 750 35.95 -11.27 -22.82
N PRO A 751 36.27 -11.48 -24.12
CA PRO A 751 37.52 -11.00 -24.72
C PRO A 751 37.64 -9.47 -24.74
N ASP A 752 36.53 -8.76 -24.66
CA ASP A 752 36.49 -7.30 -24.49
C ASP A 752 37.04 -6.85 -23.13
N VAL A 753 36.68 -7.56 -22.06
CA VAL A 753 37.19 -7.33 -20.70
C VAL A 753 38.68 -7.64 -20.63
N ALA A 754 39.07 -8.78 -21.21
CA ALA A 754 40.48 -9.18 -21.29
C ALA A 754 41.33 -8.18 -22.08
N ALA A 755 40.83 -7.68 -23.22
CA ALA A 755 41.53 -6.68 -24.03
C ALA A 755 41.66 -5.32 -23.32
N ALA A 756 40.69 -4.96 -22.49
CA ALA A 756 40.74 -3.75 -21.67
C ALA A 756 41.67 -3.87 -20.45
N GLY A 757 42.08 -5.09 -20.08
CA GLY A 757 42.92 -5.35 -18.91
C GLY A 757 42.24 -4.99 -17.59
N MET A 758 40.92 -5.17 -17.53
CA MET A 758 40.11 -4.90 -16.33
C MET A 758 40.12 -6.10 -15.39
N ASP A 759 40.05 -5.85 -14.08
CA ASP A 759 39.79 -6.90 -13.09
C ASP A 759 38.43 -7.56 -13.43
N PRO A 760 38.40 -8.89 -13.65
CA PRO A 760 37.19 -9.58 -14.11
C PRO A 760 36.08 -9.61 -13.05
N LEU A 761 36.42 -9.74 -11.77
CA LEU A 761 35.41 -9.73 -10.71
C LEU A 761 34.86 -8.31 -10.57
N LEU A 762 35.73 -7.30 -10.51
CA LEU A 762 35.28 -5.89 -10.45
C LEU A 762 34.37 -5.54 -11.65
N HIS A 763 34.78 -5.92 -12.87
CA HIS A 763 33.95 -5.72 -14.05
C HIS A 763 32.61 -6.45 -13.94
N TYR A 764 32.62 -7.71 -13.51
CA TYR A 764 31.40 -8.49 -13.39
C TYR A 764 30.41 -7.86 -12.40
N LEU A 765 30.91 -7.46 -11.24
CA LEU A 765 30.14 -6.73 -10.24
C LEU A 765 29.55 -5.47 -10.89
N GLN A 766 30.40 -4.56 -11.41
CA GLN A 766 29.98 -3.25 -11.92
C GLN A 766 29.05 -3.32 -13.13
N TYR A 767 29.28 -4.25 -14.06
CA TYR A 767 28.61 -4.28 -15.36
C TYR A 767 28.06 -5.66 -15.70
N GLY A 768 28.84 -6.72 -15.46
CA GLY A 768 28.53 -8.06 -15.94
C GLY A 768 27.23 -8.66 -15.44
N ILE A 769 26.80 -8.37 -14.20
CA ILE A 769 25.49 -8.82 -13.68
C ILE A 769 24.35 -8.23 -14.51
N VAL A 770 24.39 -6.92 -14.75
CA VAL A 770 23.36 -6.19 -15.51
C VAL A 770 23.39 -6.58 -17.00
N GLU A 771 24.57 -6.84 -17.54
CA GLU A 771 24.77 -7.32 -18.92
C GLU A 771 24.39 -8.81 -19.11
N GLY A 772 24.10 -9.54 -18.02
CA GLY A 772 23.78 -10.98 -18.07
C GLY A 772 24.98 -11.87 -18.42
N ARG A 773 26.21 -11.41 -18.14
CA ARG A 773 27.43 -12.19 -18.35
C ARG A 773 27.48 -13.37 -17.38
N GLN A 774 28.09 -14.48 -17.81
CA GLN A 774 28.27 -15.67 -16.98
C GLN A 774 29.61 -15.61 -16.25
N THR A 775 29.62 -15.90 -14.94
CA THR A 775 30.85 -15.95 -14.13
C THR A 775 31.65 -17.23 -14.35
N SER A 776 30.95 -18.32 -14.68
CA SER A 776 31.45 -19.71 -14.65
C SER A 776 31.90 -20.12 -13.25
N MET A 777 31.51 -21.32 -12.83
CA MET A 777 32.09 -21.93 -11.63
C MET A 777 33.53 -22.34 -11.90
N VAL A 778 34.34 -22.35 -10.84
CA VAL A 778 35.77 -22.65 -10.95
C VAL A 778 36.00 -24.05 -11.51
N VAL A 779 36.80 -24.11 -12.58
CA VAL A 779 37.26 -25.35 -13.19
C VAL A 779 38.75 -25.25 -13.51
N ASP A 780 39.58 -25.99 -12.77
CA ASP A 780 41.02 -26.05 -12.98
C ASP A 780 41.42 -27.28 -13.81
N GLY A 781 41.12 -27.20 -15.12
CA GLY A 781 41.44 -28.25 -16.08
C GLY A 781 42.93 -28.64 -16.11
N ALA A 782 43.82 -27.74 -15.70
CA ALA A 782 45.26 -27.96 -15.67
C ALA A 782 45.70 -28.86 -14.50
N HIS A 783 44.96 -28.90 -13.39
CA HIS A 783 45.32 -29.65 -12.18
C HIS A 783 44.36 -30.79 -11.80
N LEU A 784 43.46 -31.19 -12.70
CA LEU A 784 42.57 -32.34 -12.49
C LEU A 784 43.33 -33.65 -12.24
N GLN A 785 42.95 -34.37 -11.18
CA GLN A 785 43.35 -35.75 -10.89
C GLN A 785 42.19 -36.70 -11.22
N GLY A 786 42.14 -37.18 -12.47
CA GLY A 786 40.91 -37.81 -12.99
C GLY A 786 39.87 -36.72 -13.24
N ASP A 787 38.65 -36.92 -12.75
CA ASP A 787 37.58 -35.92 -12.71
C ASP A 787 37.67 -35.01 -11.48
N PHE A 788 38.53 -35.31 -10.50
CA PHE A 788 38.63 -34.52 -9.28
C PHE A 788 39.34 -33.18 -9.51
N ASP A 789 38.63 -32.09 -9.17
CA ASP A 789 39.16 -30.73 -9.19
C ASP A 789 39.54 -30.29 -7.77
N ALA A 790 40.84 -30.34 -7.48
CA ALA A 790 41.38 -29.92 -6.18
C ALA A 790 41.15 -28.43 -5.89
N THR A 791 41.14 -27.60 -6.93
CA THR A 791 40.96 -26.16 -6.80
C THR A 791 39.50 -25.85 -6.44
N TYR A 792 38.55 -26.41 -7.17
CA TYR A 792 37.12 -26.35 -6.82
C TYR A 792 36.89 -26.89 -5.41
N TYR A 793 37.45 -28.06 -5.10
CA TYR A 793 37.21 -28.73 -3.84
C TYR A 793 37.66 -27.90 -2.63
N LEU A 794 38.85 -27.31 -2.69
CA LEU A 794 39.35 -26.46 -1.61
C LEU A 794 38.57 -25.16 -1.48
N LEU A 795 38.12 -24.58 -2.60
CA LEU A 795 37.28 -23.38 -2.58
C LEU A 795 35.88 -23.65 -2.00
N ALA A 796 35.29 -24.81 -2.30
CA ALA A 796 33.98 -25.21 -1.79
C ALA A 796 34.03 -25.72 -0.33
N ASN A 797 35.22 -26.04 0.20
CA ASN A 797 35.41 -26.71 1.48
C ASN A 797 36.52 -26.05 2.29
N SER A 798 36.23 -24.85 2.82
CA SER A 798 37.19 -24.04 3.57
C SER A 798 37.77 -24.75 4.81
N ASP A 799 37.01 -25.63 5.45
CA ASP A 799 37.47 -26.45 6.58
C ASP A 799 38.61 -27.41 6.19
N VAL A 800 38.51 -28.03 5.01
CA VAL A 800 39.55 -28.93 4.48
C VAL A 800 40.79 -28.13 4.09
N ALA A 801 40.58 -27.00 3.42
CA ALA A 801 41.66 -26.11 3.01
C ALA A 801 42.42 -25.57 4.23
N LEU A 802 41.73 -25.15 5.28
CA LEU A 802 42.33 -24.70 6.54
C LEU A 802 43.09 -25.81 7.29
N ALA A 803 42.64 -27.06 7.18
CA ALA A 803 43.35 -28.20 7.75
C ALA A 803 44.68 -28.50 7.02
N GLY A 804 44.89 -27.93 5.83
CA GLY A 804 46.10 -28.13 5.02
C GLY A 804 46.30 -29.58 4.58
N VAL A 805 45.23 -30.37 4.55
CA VAL A 805 45.26 -31.77 4.10
C VAL A 805 45.15 -31.81 2.58
N ASP A 806 45.73 -32.85 1.97
CA ASP A 806 45.61 -33.06 0.52
C ASP A 806 44.13 -33.27 0.14
N ALA A 807 43.63 -32.41 -0.77
CA ALA A 807 42.21 -32.35 -1.15
C ALA A 807 41.70 -33.69 -1.69
N PHE A 808 42.45 -34.31 -2.59
CA PHE A 808 42.07 -35.58 -3.21
C PHE A 808 42.07 -36.72 -2.21
N THR A 809 43.08 -36.77 -1.33
CA THR A 809 43.14 -37.73 -0.23
C THR A 809 41.97 -37.54 0.73
N HIS A 810 41.62 -36.29 1.08
CA HIS A 810 40.47 -36.00 1.92
C HIS A 810 39.16 -36.44 1.27
N TYR A 811 38.95 -36.11 -0.01
CA TYR A 811 37.76 -36.52 -0.73
C TYR A 811 37.61 -38.04 -0.73
N GLN A 812 38.68 -38.77 -1.10
CA GLN A 812 38.67 -40.23 -1.14
C GLN A 812 38.40 -40.89 0.23
N GLN A 813 38.90 -40.30 1.31
CA GLN A 813 38.77 -40.86 2.66
C GLN A 813 37.51 -40.44 3.41
N TYR A 814 36.96 -39.25 3.14
CA TYR A 814 35.88 -38.65 3.92
C TYR A 814 34.87 -37.93 3.02
N GLY A 815 35.34 -37.09 2.09
CA GLY A 815 34.48 -36.14 1.38
C GLY A 815 33.31 -36.74 0.63
N TRP A 816 33.50 -37.87 -0.05
CA TRP A 816 32.38 -38.52 -0.77
C TRP A 816 31.33 -39.12 0.18
N MET A 817 31.72 -39.53 1.40
CA MET A 817 30.77 -40.03 2.41
C MET A 817 30.02 -38.89 3.08
N GLU A 818 30.60 -37.70 3.09
CA GLU A 818 29.99 -36.45 3.56
C GLU A 818 29.11 -35.80 2.46
N GLY A 819 29.06 -36.38 1.26
CA GLY A 819 28.26 -35.87 0.14
C GLY A 819 28.88 -34.65 -0.55
N ARG A 820 30.13 -34.29 -0.25
CA ARG A 820 30.83 -33.15 -0.87
C ARG A 820 31.03 -33.40 -2.36
N ARG A 821 30.93 -32.36 -3.18
CA ARG A 821 31.16 -32.44 -4.63
C ARG A 821 32.65 -32.63 -4.95
N ALA A 822 32.97 -33.36 -6.01
CA ALA A 822 34.36 -33.60 -6.43
C ALA A 822 34.90 -32.47 -7.33
N ASP A 823 34.00 -31.89 -8.10
CA ASP A 823 34.23 -30.79 -9.01
C ASP A 823 32.88 -30.06 -9.25
N ALA A 824 32.93 -29.04 -10.11
CA ALA A 824 31.81 -28.25 -10.57
C ALA A 824 30.59 -29.05 -11.09
N TYR A 825 30.84 -30.15 -11.79
CA TYR A 825 29.87 -30.94 -12.54
C TYR A 825 29.72 -32.39 -12.06
N PHE A 826 30.40 -32.79 -10.97
CA PHE A 826 30.17 -34.05 -10.26
C PHE A 826 29.55 -33.83 -8.88
N ASP A 827 28.26 -34.18 -8.75
CA ASP A 827 27.53 -34.12 -7.49
C ASP A 827 27.43 -35.51 -6.86
N THR A 828 28.27 -35.74 -5.84
CA THR A 828 28.31 -36.99 -5.06
C THR A 828 26.94 -37.41 -4.54
N SER A 829 26.15 -36.46 -4.02
CA SER A 829 24.85 -36.76 -3.42
C SER A 829 23.82 -37.12 -4.49
N PHE A 830 23.79 -36.38 -5.60
CA PHE A 830 22.98 -36.71 -6.78
C PHE A 830 23.34 -38.08 -7.33
N TYR A 831 24.63 -38.35 -7.54
CA TYR A 831 25.09 -39.57 -8.15
C TYR A 831 24.70 -40.80 -7.32
N LEU A 832 24.90 -40.74 -6.00
CA LEU A 832 24.50 -41.83 -5.10
C LEU A 832 22.98 -42.00 -5.04
N ALA A 833 22.21 -40.90 -5.13
CA ALA A 833 20.75 -40.97 -5.16
C ALA A 833 20.21 -41.63 -6.43
N GLN A 834 20.82 -41.35 -7.59
CA GLN A 834 20.41 -41.95 -8.87
C GLN A 834 20.93 -43.38 -9.06
N ASN A 835 22.02 -43.74 -8.37
CA ASN A 835 22.72 -45.00 -8.55
C ASN A 835 22.69 -45.82 -7.24
N ALA A 836 21.50 -46.32 -6.90
CA ALA A 836 21.27 -47.06 -5.65
C ALA A 836 22.14 -48.32 -5.50
N ASP A 837 22.59 -48.91 -6.60
CA ASP A 837 23.54 -50.02 -6.62
C ASP A 837 24.94 -49.59 -6.14
N VAL A 838 25.42 -48.42 -6.57
CA VAL A 838 26.69 -47.84 -6.11
C VAL A 838 26.61 -47.46 -4.63
N ALA A 839 25.50 -46.83 -4.23
CA ALA A 839 25.25 -46.48 -2.84
C ALA A 839 25.22 -47.71 -1.93
N ALA A 840 24.51 -48.78 -2.35
CA ALA A 840 24.46 -50.04 -1.59
C ALA A 840 25.81 -50.76 -1.51
N ALA A 841 26.65 -50.61 -2.54
CA ALA A 841 27.99 -51.19 -2.57
C ALA A 841 29.01 -50.42 -1.69
N GLY A 842 28.69 -49.18 -1.29
CA GLY A 842 29.59 -48.33 -0.49
C GLY A 842 30.89 -47.99 -1.22
N ILE A 843 30.82 -47.86 -2.55
CA ILE A 843 31.97 -47.53 -3.40
C ILE A 843 32.01 -46.01 -3.57
N ASN A 844 33.23 -45.44 -3.62
CA ASN A 844 33.41 -44.02 -3.94
C ASN A 844 32.75 -43.71 -5.31
N PRO A 845 31.75 -42.81 -5.35
CA PRO A 845 30.96 -42.56 -6.55
C PRO A 845 31.77 -41.95 -7.69
N LEU A 846 32.77 -41.09 -7.42
CA LEU A 846 33.64 -40.53 -8.45
C LEU A 846 34.45 -41.64 -9.12
N THR A 847 35.10 -42.48 -8.32
CA THR A 847 35.86 -43.63 -8.83
C THR A 847 34.97 -44.59 -9.64
N HIS A 848 33.73 -44.80 -9.20
CA HIS A 848 32.77 -45.60 -9.95
C HIS A 848 32.45 -44.96 -11.31
N PHE A 849 32.20 -43.65 -11.34
CA PHE A 849 31.88 -42.94 -12.56
C PHE A 849 33.04 -43.01 -13.57
N GLU A 850 34.24 -42.63 -13.16
CA GLU A 850 35.47 -42.65 -13.99
C GLU A 850 35.75 -44.04 -14.57
N THR A 851 35.44 -45.11 -13.82
CA THR A 851 35.76 -46.49 -14.22
C THR A 851 34.64 -47.17 -15.02
N TYR A 852 33.37 -46.88 -14.69
CA TYR A 852 32.21 -47.60 -15.20
C TYR A 852 31.06 -46.67 -15.59
N GLY A 853 30.77 -45.65 -14.78
CA GLY A 853 29.53 -44.89 -14.89
C GLY A 853 29.35 -44.18 -16.23
N TRP A 854 30.38 -43.52 -16.75
CA TRP A 854 30.25 -42.81 -18.02
C TRP A 854 30.08 -43.79 -19.21
N HIS A 855 30.71 -44.97 -19.15
CA HIS A 855 30.51 -46.04 -20.13
C HIS A 855 29.09 -46.62 -20.10
N GLU A 856 28.45 -46.59 -18.92
CA GLU A 856 27.06 -47.01 -18.72
C GLU A 856 26.06 -45.89 -19.03
N GLY A 857 26.55 -44.68 -19.38
CA GLY A 857 25.72 -43.51 -19.67
C GLY A 857 25.06 -42.90 -18.43
N ARG A 858 25.59 -43.15 -17.22
CA ARG A 858 25.09 -42.55 -15.97
C ARG A 858 25.55 -41.10 -15.89
N ASN A 859 24.69 -40.17 -15.48
CA ASN A 859 25.04 -38.75 -15.38
C ASN A 859 25.75 -38.44 -14.04
N PRO A 860 26.83 -37.64 -14.03
CA PRO A 860 27.61 -37.31 -12.83
C PRO A 860 26.93 -36.26 -11.92
N SER A 861 26.04 -35.44 -12.49
CA SER A 861 25.24 -34.46 -11.76
C SER A 861 23.93 -34.20 -12.51
N GLN A 862 23.09 -33.34 -11.93
CA GLN A 862 21.95 -32.76 -12.64
C GLN A 862 22.37 -31.76 -13.72
N ASP A 863 23.65 -31.35 -13.77
CA ASP A 863 24.15 -30.25 -14.60
C ASP A 863 25.02 -30.76 -15.78
N PHE A 864 25.12 -32.09 -15.94
CA PHE A 864 25.86 -32.73 -17.03
C PHE A 864 25.17 -34.02 -17.52
N ASP A 865 24.91 -34.11 -18.83
CA ASP A 865 24.36 -35.30 -19.48
C ASP A 865 25.44 -36.02 -20.29
N THR A 866 25.89 -37.17 -19.77
CA THR A 866 26.95 -38.00 -20.36
C THR A 866 26.58 -38.50 -21.75
N SER A 867 25.34 -38.94 -21.94
CA SER A 867 24.90 -39.55 -23.19
C SER A 867 24.69 -38.49 -24.27
N ALA A 868 24.11 -37.36 -23.90
CA ALA A 868 23.90 -36.23 -24.79
C ALA A 868 25.23 -35.60 -25.21
N TYR A 869 26.17 -35.44 -24.28
CA TYR A 869 27.51 -34.90 -24.57
C TYR A 869 28.24 -35.76 -25.61
N LEU A 870 28.32 -37.07 -25.40
CA LEU A 870 28.96 -37.99 -26.35
C LEU A 870 28.24 -38.07 -27.70
N ALA A 871 26.90 -37.92 -27.70
CA ALA A 871 26.12 -37.89 -28.93
C ALA A 871 26.37 -36.59 -29.74
N ALA A 872 26.56 -35.47 -29.06
CA ALA A 872 26.82 -34.17 -29.67
C ALA A 872 28.27 -34.04 -30.17
N TYR A 873 29.23 -34.61 -29.44
CA TYR A 873 30.66 -34.45 -29.69
C TYR A 873 31.30 -35.76 -30.15
N ALA A 874 31.11 -36.05 -31.45
CA ALA A 874 31.57 -37.29 -32.07
C ALA A 874 33.10 -37.49 -32.02
N ASP A 875 33.86 -36.40 -31.92
CA ASP A 875 35.31 -36.43 -31.71
C ASP A 875 35.68 -37.00 -30.35
N VAL A 876 34.96 -36.60 -29.28
CA VAL A 876 35.14 -37.12 -27.91
C VAL A 876 34.73 -38.58 -27.85
N ALA A 877 33.57 -38.92 -28.42
CA ALA A 877 33.08 -40.29 -28.48
C ALA A 877 34.03 -41.23 -29.24
N ALA A 878 34.61 -40.76 -30.35
CA ALA A 878 35.58 -41.53 -31.11
C ALA A 878 36.93 -41.69 -30.40
N ALA A 879 37.33 -40.68 -29.61
CA ALA A 879 38.53 -40.74 -28.79
C ALA A 879 38.39 -41.69 -27.59
N GLY A 880 37.15 -41.98 -27.16
CA GLY A 880 36.88 -42.86 -26.03
C GLY A 880 37.40 -42.31 -24.70
N ILE A 881 37.37 -40.98 -24.56
CA ILE A 881 37.76 -40.24 -23.35
C ILE A 881 36.52 -40.06 -22.48
N ASP A 882 36.71 -40.02 -21.16
CA ASP A 882 35.64 -39.67 -20.22
C ASP A 882 35.04 -38.31 -20.62
N PRO A 883 33.72 -38.23 -20.88
CA PRO A 883 33.09 -36.99 -21.32
C PRO A 883 33.14 -35.88 -20.27
N LEU A 884 33.10 -36.22 -18.97
CA LEU A 884 33.24 -35.23 -17.91
C LEU A 884 34.67 -34.68 -17.87
N GLU A 885 35.67 -35.56 -17.87
CA GLU A 885 37.09 -35.17 -17.91
C GLU A 885 37.37 -34.28 -19.13
N HIS A 886 36.88 -34.67 -20.31
CA HIS A 886 37.04 -33.87 -21.53
C HIS A 886 36.40 -32.49 -21.39
N TYR A 887 35.19 -32.42 -20.83
CA TYR A 887 34.48 -31.17 -20.65
C TYR A 887 35.21 -30.21 -19.72
N LEU A 888 35.66 -30.72 -18.57
CA LEU A 888 36.39 -29.94 -17.57
C LEU A 888 37.77 -29.48 -18.09
N ARG A 889 38.46 -30.31 -18.90
CA ARG A 889 39.80 -29.95 -19.43
C ARG A 889 39.78 -29.05 -20.66
N TYR A 890 38.78 -29.19 -21.52
CA TYR A 890 38.79 -28.57 -22.86
C TYR A 890 37.43 -28.02 -23.26
N GLY A 891 36.34 -28.74 -22.95
CA GLY A 891 35.02 -28.42 -23.45
C GLY A 891 34.54 -27.01 -23.07
N LEU A 892 34.79 -26.58 -21.83
CA LEU A 892 34.43 -25.24 -21.36
C LEU A 892 35.14 -24.14 -22.15
N GLU A 893 36.48 -24.21 -22.29
CA GLU A 893 37.25 -23.23 -23.06
C GLU A 893 36.86 -23.21 -24.55
N GLU A 894 36.46 -24.37 -25.10
CA GLU A 894 36.00 -24.51 -26.48
C GLU A 894 34.54 -24.04 -26.69
N GLY A 895 33.84 -23.63 -25.63
CA GLY A 895 32.42 -23.23 -25.68
C GLY A 895 31.46 -24.40 -25.96
N ARG A 896 31.83 -25.63 -25.59
CA ARG A 896 30.95 -26.79 -25.63
C ARG A 896 29.95 -26.73 -24.46
N SER A 897 28.82 -27.41 -24.61
CA SER A 897 27.76 -27.49 -23.59
C SER A 897 27.72 -28.86 -22.93
N SER A 898 27.29 -28.91 -21.67
CA SER A 898 27.09 -30.12 -20.86
C SER A 898 25.73 -30.80 -21.07
N PHE A 899 24.79 -30.08 -21.71
CA PHE A 899 23.40 -30.43 -22.07
C PHE A 899 22.45 -30.94 -20.98
N ALA A 900 22.69 -30.61 -19.73
CA ALA A 900 21.59 -30.61 -18.75
C ALA A 900 20.77 -29.31 -18.72
N TRP A 901 21.23 -28.22 -19.36
CA TRP A 901 20.65 -26.86 -19.23
C TRP A 901 20.36 -26.07 -20.53
N ASP A 902 20.47 -26.65 -21.74
CA ASP A 902 20.25 -25.88 -22.98
C ASP A 902 18.80 -25.89 -23.50
N LEU A 903 17.82 -25.60 -22.63
CA LEU A 903 16.48 -25.14 -23.04
C LEU A 903 15.81 -24.32 -21.90
N VAL A 904 16.27 -23.09 -21.65
CA VAL A 904 15.40 -21.96 -21.21
C VAL A 904 15.89 -20.68 -21.86
#